data_AF-A0A367L7C7-F1
#
_entry.id   AF-A0A367L7C7-F1
#
_cell.length_a   1.000
_cell.length_b   1.000
_cell.length_c   1.000
_cell.angle_alpha   90.00
_cell.angle_beta   90.00
_cell.angle_gamma   90.00
#
_symmetry.space_group_name_H-M   'P 1'
#
loop_
_entity.id
_entity.type
_entity.pdbx_description
1 polymer ?
#
loop_
_entity_poly.entity_id
_entity_poly.type
_entity_poly.pdbx_seq_one_letter_code
_entity_poly.pdbx_strand_id
1 'polypeptide(L)'
;MAQPIGVPDRIVPMRVIVVGAHRTGTMSMRCALWMLGFHDCYHMHSVMQNQMDHPDMWARAIEAKFAGKGTFTRADWDRLLGHYQACCDVPAAFFSTELAEMYPEAKVVVLNRDPNKWYESALHTVHKAITDTPLSTKIIQLYCFALDEQTRSWARFLKVMKTYCLDFDHGKERDKAIAWFEGQYKECHDRIPAERCLEYTIKDGWEPLCEHLGVPIPTIKDPRTGEVVEAPFPRINDRESFQINVKRGLKRSLSRANKNAVMLVGRLAMVSMVAYGAYTMWKRNHGDGESAAVSLTVTSPIFMMKVRSRRISASIADAITQPAATGEERRPGCLGPCIYGVAAFSAFYRLDLAPYRPADFLRLRRHVWELDEEAYSDSFRSSSDDDDDDDDASHQLVPVGDLGYSGSTFFTTPNGCYLVKSLPRSFEHEFFTQDLFDAYSARMTDCPGSLLVRITDMVFCPHATLGGILGSAPTHHIIMENLLHLEGDHGDAETYDLKPDDYFFPERDIADGRLAPAGIKDRLVDKFPGEVCVSPEAKRKLVTLLEADTALLADSSAVDYSLFFVRFPQTTDSPFADSHASPSSWRTGVASTDGRWTYRAVVLDFFWAKKKMRAKAMTGLVAAFNLLARKGPMSITAEPAEYRARFLRMVNKLVTSREPLLPGPDEEAGELAGGREASVAAEEP
;
A
#
# COMPACT_ATOMS: atom_id res chain seq x y z
N MET A 1 -2.72 -34.09 28.21
CA MET A 1 -1.96 -33.29 27.23
C MET A 1 -2.94 -32.32 26.59
N ALA A 2 -2.90 -31.04 26.97
CA ALA A 2 -3.82 -30.04 26.47
C ALA A 2 -3.39 -29.58 25.07
N GLN A 3 -4.33 -29.55 24.12
CA GLN A 3 -4.12 -28.98 22.79
C GLN A 3 -3.87 -27.47 22.89
N PRO A 4 -3.01 -26.87 22.05
CA PRO A 4 -2.83 -25.44 22.02
C PRO A 4 -4.09 -24.74 21.47
N ILE A 5 -4.55 -23.72 22.20
CA ILE A 5 -5.76 -22.94 21.92
C ILE A 5 -5.50 -21.93 20.79
N GLY A 6 -6.26 -22.05 19.70
CA GLY A 6 -6.91 -20.93 19.00
C GLY A 6 -6.12 -20.11 17.96
N VAL A 7 -6.12 -20.58 16.70
CA VAL A 7 -6.59 -19.83 15.50
C VAL A 7 -7.02 -20.89 14.45
N PRO A 8 -8.22 -20.87 13.87
CA PRO A 8 -8.48 -21.59 12.63
C PRO A 8 -7.89 -20.77 11.47
N ASP A 9 -6.85 -21.30 10.82
CA ASP A 9 -6.08 -20.62 9.76
C ASP A 9 -6.83 -20.46 8.41
N ARG A 10 -8.02 -21.07 8.27
CA ARG A 10 -8.84 -20.97 7.06
C ARG A 10 -9.91 -19.89 7.19
N ILE A 11 -9.82 -18.85 6.35
CA ILE A 11 -10.73 -17.70 6.34
C ILE A 11 -11.97 -17.96 5.46
N VAL A 12 -11.82 -18.76 4.40
CA VAL A 12 -12.92 -19.15 3.51
C VAL A 12 -12.96 -20.67 3.34
N PRO A 13 -14.15 -21.31 3.31
CA PRO A 13 -14.24 -22.76 3.18
C PRO A 13 -13.65 -23.23 1.84
N MET A 14 -12.99 -24.40 1.83
CA MET A 14 -12.66 -25.08 0.58
C MET A 14 -13.96 -25.61 -0.02
N ARG A 15 -14.34 -25.09 -1.19
CA ARG A 15 -15.61 -25.43 -1.86
C ARG A 15 -15.41 -26.31 -3.08
N VAL A 16 -14.31 -26.11 -3.83
CA VAL A 16 -14.06 -26.84 -5.08
C VAL A 16 -12.61 -27.30 -5.18
N ILE A 17 -12.40 -28.58 -5.40
CA ILE A 17 -11.08 -29.16 -5.67
C ILE A 17 -11.07 -29.66 -7.11
N VAL A 18 -10.24 -29.05 -7.94
CA VAL A 18 -10.10 -29.44 -9.35
C VAL A 18 -8.92 -30.39 -9.47
N VAL A 19 -9.20 -31.65 -9.75
CA VAL A 19 -8.22 -32.68 -10.08
C VAL A 19 -7.86 -32.45 -11.56
N GLY A 20 -6.83 -31.64 -11.80
CA GLY A 20 -6.41 -31.32 -13.16
C GLY A 20 -4.94 -30.93 -13.21
N ALA A 21 -4.15 -31.71 -13.95
CA ALA A 21 -2.74 -31.38 -14.20
C ALA A 21 -2.62 -30.13 -15.08
N HIS A 22 -1.43 -29.51 -15.11
CA HIS A 22 -1.11 -28.44 -16.04
C HIS A 22 -1.50 -28.79 -17.48
N ARG A 23 -1.91 -27.78 -18.26
CA ARG A 23 -2.29 -27.91 -19.69
C ARG A 23 -3.56 -28.73 -19.98
N THR A 24 -4.37 -29.04 -18.97
CA THR A 24 -5.75 -29.59 -19.15
C THR A 24 -6.80 -28.51 -19.38
N GLY A 25 -6.40 -27.23 -19.27
CA GLY A 25 -7.31 -26.08 -19.35
C GLY A 25 -7.58 -25.42 -17.99
N THR A 26 -6.72 -25.66 -17.01
CA THR A 26 -6.81 -25.13 -15.64
C THR A 26 -6.97 -23.61 -15.57
N MET A 27 -6.38 -22.83 -16.48
CA MET A 27 -6.59 -21.38 -16.51
C MET A 27 -8.02 -21.00 -16.92
N SER A 28 -8.60 -21.73 -17.87
CA SER A 28 -10.00 -21.56 -18.26
C SER A 28 -10.91 -21.94 -17.09
N MET A 29 -10.60 -23.04 -16.39
CA MET A 29 -11.33 -23.46 -15.19
C MET A 29 -11.22 -22.43 -14.05
N ARG A 30 -10.03 -21.89 -13.79
CA ARG A 30 -9.81 -20.84 -12.79
C ARG A 30 -10.69 -19.62 -13.07
N CYS A 31 -10.78 -19.21 -14.34
CA CYS A 31 -11.63 -18.09 -14.75
C CYS A 31 -13.12 -18.44 -14.65
N ALA A 32 -13.52 -19.66 -15.04
CA ALA A 32 -14.90 -20.12 -14.92
C ALA A 32 -15.37 -20.12 -13.46
N LEU A 33 -14.58 -20.67 -12.55
CA LEU A 33 -14.88 -20.66 -11.11
C LEU A 33 -15.00 -19.24 -10.56
N TRP A 34 -14.14 -18.31 -11.00
CA TRP A 34 -14.25 -16.91 -10.63
C TRP A 34 -15.58 -16.28 -11.10
N MET A 35 -15.99 -16.54 -12.35
CA MET A 35 -17.27 -16.06 -12.90
C MET A 35 -18.48 -16.65 -12.17
N LEU A 36 -18.35 -17.85 -11.60
CA LEU A 36 -19.37 -18.52 -10.79
C LEU A 36 -19.40 -18.05 -9.32
N GLY A 37 -18.59 -17.04 -8.95
CA GLY A 37 -18.54 -16.51 -7.58
C GLY A 37 -17.73 -17.36 -6.59
N PHE A 38 -16.92 -18.31 -7.08
CA PHE A 38 -15.87 -18.94 -6.28
C PHE A 38 -14.64 -18.06 -6.35
N HIS A 39 -14.61 -17.06 -5.46
CA HIS A 39 -13.51 -16.12 -5.37
C HIS A 39 -12.24 -16.83 -4.90
N ASP A 40 -11.12 -16.52 -5.53
CA ASP A 40 -9.79 -17.04 -5.24
C ASP A 40 -9.62 -18.57 -5.44
N CYS A 41 -9.44 -18.97 -6.70
CA CYS A 41 -9.02 -20.32 -7.08
C CYS A 41 -7.48 -20.41 -7.17
N TYR A 42 -6.85 -21.20 -6.29
CA TYR A 42 -5.39 -21.43 -6.28
C TYR A 42 -4.92 -22.07 -7.60
N HIS A 43 -3.76 -21.64 -8.11
CA HIS A 43 -3.15 -22.13 -9.36
C HIS A 43 -1.63 -21.93 -9.31
N MET A 44 -0.85 -22.50 -10.24
CA MET A 44 0.58 -22.18 -10.41
C MET A 44 0.88 -20.67 -10.44
N HIS A 45 -0.03 -19.85 -11.00
CA HIS A 45 0.10 -18.40 -10.99
C HIS A 45 0.13 -17.80 -9.58
N SER A 46 -0.62 -18.39 -8.63
CA SER A 46 -0.61 -17.97 -7.22
C SER A 46 0.76 -18.19 -6.58
N VAL A 47 1.49 -19.26 -6.94
CA VAL A 47 2.87 -19.49 -6.46
C VAL A 47 3.85 -18.49 -7.10
N MET A 48 3.66 -18.19 -8.39
CA MET A 48 4.48 -17.20 -9.11
C MET A 48 4.30 -15.77 -8.59
N GLN A 49 3.11 -15.44 -8.07
CA GLN A 49 2.81 -14.12 -7.49
C GLN A 49 3.29 -13.99 -6.04
N ASN A 50 3.26 -15.09 -5.26
CA ASN A 50 3.59 -15.11 -3.84
C ASN A 50 4.92 -15.84 -3.58
N GLN A 51 6.00 -15.37 -4.20
CA GLN A 51 7.33 -16.01 -4.16
C GLN A 51 8.02 -15.97 -2.79
N MET A 52 7.45 -15.27 -1.81
CA MET A 52 8.04 -15.15 -0.46
C MET A 52 7.85 -16.42 0.35
N ASP A 53 6.63 -16.97 0.40
CA ASP A 53 6.30 -18.05 1.34
C ASP A 53 5.79 -19.33 0.64
N HIS A 54 5.05 -19.21 -0.47
CA HIS A 54 4.40 -20.36 -1.10
C HIS A 54 5.38 -21.41 -1.64
N PRO A 55 6.50 -21.06 -2.32
CA PRO A 55 7.41 -22.07 -2.86
C PRO A 55 8.00 -22.97 -1.76
N ASP A 56 8.37 -22.40 -0.62
CA ASP A 56 8.89 -23.16 0.52
C ASP A 56 7.82 -24.03 1.18
N MET A 57 6.59 -23.53 1.32
CA MET A 57 5.48 -24.34 1.84
C MET A 57 5.17 -25.55 0.93
N TRP A 58 5.14 -25.34 -0.38
CA TRP A 58 4.97 -26.44 -1.34
C TRP A 58 6.14 -27.41 -1.35
N ALA A 59 7.38 -26.91 -1.24
CA ALA A 59 8.55 -27.77 -1.12
C ALA A 59 8.44 -28.68 0.11
N ARG A 60 8.04 -28.13 1.28
CA ARG A 60 7.78 -28.92 2.49
C ARG A 60 6.67 -29.96 2.29
N ALA A 61 5.55 -29.57 1.66
CA ALA A 61 4.44 -30.50 1.42
C ALA A 61 4.87 -31.68 0.53
N ILE A 62 5.64 -31.41 -0.53
CA ILE A 62 6.16 -32.43 -1.45
C ILE A 62 7.18 -33.32 -0.74
N GLU A 63 8.11 -32.75 0.01
CA GLU A 63 9.10 -33.49 0.78
C GLU A 63 8.44 -34.38 1.86
N ALA A 64 7.38 -33.91 2.50
CA ALA A 64 6.62 -34.69 3.46
C ALA A 64 5.89 -35.87 2.80
N LYS A 65 5.20 -35.65 1.67
CA LYS A 65 4.43 -36.71 0.97
C LYS A 65 5.33 -37.73 0.28
N PHE A 66 6.32 -37.28 -0.49
CA PHE A 66 7.05 -38.15 -1.42
C PHE A 66 8.45 -38.54 -0.94
N ALA A 67 9.04 -37.79 0.00
CA ALA A 67 10.38 -38.08 0.53
C ALA A 67 10.39 -38.52 2.00
N GLY A 68 9.23 -38.57 2.67
CA GLY A 68 9.11 -38.89 4.10
C GLY A 68 9.83 -37.90 5.01
N LYS A 69 10.04 -36.65 4.56
CA LYS A 69 10.79 -35.63 5.27
C LYS A 69 9.86 -34.61 5.92
N GLY A 70 9.80 -34.64 7.25
CA GLY A 70 8.95 -33.75 8.03
C GLY A 70 7.48 -34.13 7.95
N THR A 71 6.60 -33.21 8.32
CA THR A 71 5.15 -33.38 8.27
C THR A 71 4.49 -32.15 7.65
N PHE A 72 3.31 -32.35 7.07
CA PHE A 72 2.48 -31.28 6.55
C PHE A 72 1.04 -31.53 6.98
N THR A 73 0.57 -30.73 7.92
CA THR A 73 -0.70 -30.95 8.64
C THR A 73 -1.85 -30.20 7.99
N ARG A 74 -3.08 -30.44 8.44
CA ARG A 74 -4.25 -29.63 8.05
C ARG A 74 -4.04 -28.13 8.34
N ALA A 75 -3.40 -27.78 9.45
CA ALA A 75 -3.07 -26.39 9.76
C ALA A 75 -2.09 -25.79 8.74
N ASP A 76 -1.11 -26.55 8.24
CA ASP A 76 -0.23 -26.10 7.17
C ASP A 76 -1.01 -25.88 5.85
N TRP A 77 -1.98 -26.75 5.55
CA TRP A 77 -2.87 -26.57 4.39
C TRP A 77 -3.78 -25.36 4.53
N ASP A 78 -4.36 -25.14 5.70
CA ASP A 78 -5.18 -23.96 5.98
C ASP A 78 -4.33 -22.69 5.93
N ARG A 79 -3.07 -22.72 6.36
CA ARG A 79 -2.15 -21.58 6.18
C ARG A 79 -1.83 -21.29 4.71
N LEU A 80 -1.72 -22.33 3.87
CA LEU A 80 -1.36 -22.19 2.45
C LEU A 80 -2.55 -21.86 1.55
N LEU A 81 -3.68 -22.50 1.82
CA LEU A 81 -4.88 -22.51 0.98
C LEU A 81 -6.10 -21.88 1.66
N GLY A 82 -5.97 -21.37 2.89
CA GLY A 82 -7.10 -20.93 3.72
C GLY A 82 -7.83 -19.68 3.22
N HIS A 83 -7.21 -18.93 2.30
CA HIS A 83 -7.82 -17.79 1.61
C HIS A 83 -8.45 -18.16 0.26
N TYR A 84 -8.37 -19.43 -0.14
CA TYR A 84 -8.80 -19.89 -1.46
C TYR A 84 -10.03 -20.79 -1.32
N GLN A 85 -11.11 -20.45 -2.03
CA GLN A 85 -12.32 -21.28 -2.06
C GLN A 85 -12.17 -22.48 -3.00
N ALA A 86 -11.20 -22.44 -3.90
CA ALA A 86 -10.91 -23.53 -4.80
C ALA A 86 -9.42 -23.70 -5.04
N CYS A 87 -9.01 -24.87 -5.52
CA CYS A 87 -7.66 -25.08 -6.04
C CYS A 87 -7.67 -25.91 -7.32
N CYS A 88 -6.78 -25.56 -8.24
CA CYS A 88 -6.56 -26.26 -9.50
C CYS A 88 -5.08 -26.16 -9.90
N ASP A 89 -4.69 -26.91 -10.93
CA ASP A 89 -3.32 -26.93 -11.48
C ASP A 89 -2.26 -27.41 -10.48
N VAL A 90 -1.06 -27.67 -10.99
CA VAL A 90 0.11 -27.89 -10.15
C VAL A 90 0.44 -26.60 -9.38
N PRO A 91 0.95 -26.69 -8.14
CA PRO A 91 1.27 -27.91 -7.39
C PRO A 91 0.09 -28.55 -6.64
N ALA A 92 -1.08 -27.90 -6.53
CA ALA A 92 -2.23 -28.46 -5.81
C ALA A 92 -2.71 -29.79 -6.40
N ALA A 93 -2.58 -29.96 -7.73
CA ALA A 93 -2.90 -31.18 -8.46
C ALA A 93 -2.26 -32.44 -7.84
N PHE A 94 -1.01 -32.34 -7.36
CA PHE A 94 -0.27 -33.46 -6.77
C PHE A 94 -0.86 -33.95 -5.43
N PHE A 95 -1.79 -33.18 -4.86
CA PHE A 95 -2.41 -33.44 -3.56
C PHE A 95 -3.94 -33.44 -3.65
N SER A 96 -4.52 -33.44 -4.86
CA SER A 96 -5.96 -33.24 -5.03
C SER A 96 -6.78 -34.26 -4.25
N THR A 97 -6.34 -35.52 -4.26
CA THR A 97 -7.00 -36.62 -3.56
C THR A 97 -6.93 -36.47 -2.05
N GLU A 98 -5.75 -36.17 -1.49
CA GLU A 98 -5.60 -35.91 -0.04
C GLU A 98 -6.38 -34.66 0.39
N LEU A 99 -6.36 -33.61 -0.42
CA LEU A 99 -7.13 -32.40 -0.16
C LEU A 99 -8.63 -32.73 -0.17
N ALA A 100 -9.10 -33.56 -1.09
CA ALA A 100 -10.51 -33.92 -1.18
C ALA A 100 -10.95 -34.84 -0.02
N GLU A 101 -10.08 -35.69 0.50
CA GLU A 101 -10.33 -36.42 1.76
C GLU A 101 -10.35 -35.48 2.97
N MET A 102 -9.43 -34.51 3.02
CA MET A 102 -9.28 -33.57 4.13
C MET A 102 -10.42 -32.53 4.20
N TYR A 103 -11.00 -32.17 3.06
CA TYR A 103 -12.12 -31.24 2.95
C TYR A 103 -13.33 -31.96 2.34
N PRO A 104 -14.05 -32.79 3.12
CA PRO A 104 -15.08 -33.67 2.60
C PRO A 104 -16.24 -32.94 1.92
N GLU A 105 -16.54 -31.71 2.38
CA GLU A 105 -17.59 -30.83 1.88
C GLU A 105 -17.28 -30.20 0.51
N ALA A 106 -16.01 -30.24 0.07
CA ALA A 106 -15.63 -29.68 -1.22
C ALA A 106 -16.10 -30.57 -2.37
N LYS A 107 -16.71 -29.98 -3.39
CA LYS A 107 -17.04 -30.63 -4.65
C LYS A 107 -15.77 -30.93 -5.44
N VAL A 108 -15.71 -32.06 -6.14
CA VAL A 108 -14.52 -32.48 -6.88
C VAL A 108 -14.79 -32.45 -8.37
N VAL A 109 -14.02 -31.64 -9.09
CA VAL A 109 -14.08 -31.58 -10.57
C VAL A 109 -12.85 -32.28 -11.13
N VAL A 110 -13.06 -33.41 -11.80
CA VAL A 110 -12.03 -34.17 -12.49
C VAL A 110 -11.82 -33.57 -13.88
N LEU A 111 -10.96 -32.55 -13.95
CA LEU A 111 -10.66 -31.82 -15.17
C LEU A 111 -9.64 -32.58 -16.00
N ASN A 112 -10.13 -33.31 -17.01
CA ASN A 112 -9.31 -34.21 -17.81
C ASN A 112 -9.18 -33.75 -19.28
N ARG A 113 -8.17 -34.32 -19.94
CA ARG A 113 -7.83 -34.11 -21.35
C ARG A 113 -7.28 -35.40 -21.91
N ASP A 114 -7.51 -35.66 -23.20
CA ASP A 114 -6.84 -36.75 -23.92
C ASP A 114 -5.32 -36.76 -23.61
N PRO A 115 -4.77 -37.87 -23.07
CA PRO A 115 -3.38 -37.92 -22.59
C PRO A 115 -2.36 -37.57 -23.67
N ASN A 116 -2.61 -37.98 -24.92
CA ASN A 116 -1.73 -37.69 -26.04
C ASN A 116 -1.69 -36.18 -26.35
N LYS A 117 -2.86 -35.53 -26.42
CA LYS A 117 -2.96 -34.06 -26.62
C LYS A 117 -2.41 -33.27 -25.44
N TRP A 118 -2.55 -33.79 -24.22
CA TRP A 118 -1.92 -33.20 -23.04
C TRP A 118 -0.39 -33.24 -23.15
N TYR A 119 0.17 -34.41 -23.47
CA TYR A 119 1.62 -34.61 -23.61
C TYR A 119 2.24 -33.61 -24.59
N GLU A 120 1.66 -33.50 -25.79
CA GLU A 120 2.10 -32.53 -26.81
C GLU A 120 2.00 -31.08 -26.33
N SER A 121 0.90 -30.73 -25.64
CA SER A 121 0.74 -29.37 -25.12
C SER A 121 1.77 -29.04 -24.04
N ALA A 122 2.11 -29.98 -23.16
CA ALA A 122 3.09 -29.81 -22.10
C ALA A 122 4.52 -29.75 -22.68
N LEU A 123 4.83 -30.57 -23.68
CA LEU A 123 6.11 -30.58 -24.40
C LEU A 123 6.40 -29.22 -25.04
N HIS A 124 5.44 -28.68 -25.80
CA HIS A 124 5.60 -27.41 -26.52
C HIS A 124 5.49 -26.15 -25.65
N THR A 125 5.21 -26.28 -24.35
CA THR A 125 5.02 -25.11 -23.46
C THR A 125 5.94 -25.17 -22.26
N VAL A 126 5.76 -26.16 -21.38
CA VAL A 126 6.46 -26.24 -20.10
C VAL A 126 7.87 -26.79 -20.29
N HIS A 127 8.00 -27.92 -21.02
CA HIS A 127 9.31 -28.53 -21.27
C HIS A 127 10.22 -27.56 -22.03
N LYS A 128 9.73 -27.00 -23.15
CA LYS A 128 10.47 -26.01 -23.94
C LYS A 128 10.95 -24.80 -23.13
N ALA A 129 10.12 -24.27 -22.22
CA ALA A 129 10.50 -23.14 -21.39
C ALA A 129 11.63 -23.46 -20.39
N ILE A 130 11.80 -24.73 -20.02
CA ILE A 130 12.84 -25.19 -19.11
C ILE A 130 14.12 -25.55 -19.87
N THR A 131 14.02 -26.23 -21.02
CA THR A 131 15.17 -26.77 -21.75
C THR A 131 15.85 -25.75 -22.67
N ASP A 132 15.09 -24.89 -23.34
CA ASP A 132 15.60 -24.02 -24.41
C ASP A 132 16.08 -22.65 -23.87
N THR A 133 16.65 -22.65 -22.66
CA THR A 133 17.10 -21.42 -22.01
C THR A 133 18.52 -21.05 -22.49
N PRO A 134 18.73 -19.86 -23.11
CA PRO A 134 20.03 -19.42 -23.59
C PRO A 134 21.08 -19.31 -22.47
N LEU A 135 22.37 -19.45 -22.81
CA LEU A 135 23.47 -19.35 -21.83
C LEU A 135 23.46 -18.01 -21.07
N SER A 136 23.17 -16.90 -21.77
CA SER A 136 23.02 -15.57 -21.14
C SER A 136 21.95 -15.55 -20.06
N THR A 137 20.82 -16.22 -20.30
CA THR A 137 19.73 -16.32 -19.32
C THR A 137 20.14 -17.20 -18.13
N LYS A 138 20.90 -18.28 -18.36
CA LYS A 138 21.45 -19.12 -17.28
C LYS A 138 22.43 -18.33 -16.39
N ILE A 139 23.27 -17.48 -16.97
CA ILE A 139 24.17 -16.59 -16.22
C ILE A 139 23.36 -15.60 -15.36
N ILE A 140 22.33 -14.96 -15.93
CA ILE A 140 21.44 -14.07 -15.17
C ILE A 140 20.75 -14.83 -14.04
N GLN A 141 20.25 -16.03 -14.29
CA GLN A 141 19.63 -16.88 -13.26
C GLN A 141 20.61 -17.24 -12.14
N LEU A 142 21.88 -17.54 -12.47
CA LEU A 142 22.93 -17.81 -11.47
C LEU A 142 23.23 -16.57 -10.62
N TYR A 143 23.33 -15.39 -11.24
CA TYR A 143 23.47 -14.12 -10.54
C TYR A 143 22.29 -13.87 -9.59
N CYS A 144 21.05 -14.06 -10.08
CA CYS A 144 19.86 -13.94 -9.26
C CYS A 144 19.85 -14.96 -8.12
N PHE A 145 20.25 -16.20 -8.37
CA PHE A 145 20.33 -17.23 -7.34
C PHE A 145 21.32 -16.85 -6.22
N ALA A 146 22.47 -16.27 -6.57
CA ALA A 146 23.46 -15.85 -5.59
C ALA A 146 22.93 -14.71 -4.69
N LEU A 147 22.16 -13.78 -5.24
CA LEU A 147 21.85 -12.51 -4.57
C LEU A 147 20.38 -12.32 -4.20
N ASP A 148 19.45 -13.16 -4.64
CA ASP A 148 18.02 -13.07 -4.35
C ASP A 148 17.50 -14.34 -3.66
N GLU A 149 17.06 -14.19 -2.41
CA GLU A 149 16.53 -15.29 -1.59
C GLU A 149 15.26 -15.90 -2.19
N GLN A 150 14.37 -15.07 -2.75
CA GLN A 150 13.14 -15.55 -3.40
C GLN A 150 13.46 -16.41 -4.63
N THR A 151 14.50 -16.06 -5.38
CA THR A 151 14.98 -16.88 -6.50
C THR A 151 15.51 -18.23 -6.01
N ARG A 152 16.17 -18.29 -4.85
CA ARG A 152 16.62 -19.57 -4.25
C ARG A 152 15.46 -20.42 -3.77
N SER A 153 14.48 -19.83 -3.10
CA SER A 153 13.26 -20.53 -2.67
C SER A 153 12.49 -21.09 -3.88
N TRP A 154 12.30 -20.28 -4.93
CA TRP A 154 11.70 -20.73 -6.18
C TRP A 154 12.49 -21.86 -6.85
N ALA A 155 13.82 -21.75 -6.93
CA ALA A 155 14.68 -22.79 -7.49
C ALA A 155 14.62 -24.09 -6.66
N ARG A 156 14.55 -24.00 -5.33
CA ARG A 156 14.34 -25.14 -4.43
C ARG A 156 13.00 -25.81 -4.73
N PHE A 157 11.91 -25.05 -4.79
CA PHE A 157 10.59 -25.57 -5.12
C PHE A 157 10.58 -26.30 -6.46
N LEU A 158 11.11 -25.69 -7.52
CA LEU A 158 11.20 -26.32 -8.84
C LEU A 158 12.03 -27.60 -8.82
N LYS A 159 13.16 -27.61 -8.08
CA LYS A 159 13.99 -28.79 -7.91
C LYS A 159 13.23 -29.92 -7.21
N VAL A 160 12.58 -29.62 -6.09
CA VAL A 160 11.79 -30.58 -5.31
C VAL A 160 10.63 -31.14 -6.14
N MET A 161 9.88 -30.27 -6.81
CA MET A 161 8.79 -30.66 -7.70
C MET A 161 9.28 -31.56 -8.84
N LYS A 162 10.40 -31.23 -9.49
CA LYS A 162 10.99 -32.06 -10.54
C LYS A 162 11.43 -33.42 -10.00
N THR A 163 12.12 -33.45 -8.87
CA THR A 163 12.68 -34.69 -8.31
C THR A 163 11.62 -35.66 -7.81
N TYR A 164 10.54 -35.17 -7.19
CA TYR A 164 9.58 -36.04 -6.51
C TYR A 164 8.22 -36.15 -7.19
N CYS A 165 7.76 -35.13 -7.92
CA CYS A 165 6.44 -35.14 -8.54
C CYS A 165 6.48 -35.38 -10.06
N LEU A 166 7.58 -35.01 -10.72
CA LEU A 166 7.74 -35.08 -12.18
C LEU A 166 9.06 -35.78 -12.54
N ASP A 167 9.27 -36.97 -11.99
CA ASP A 167 10.50 -37.76 -12.14
C ASP A 167 10.57 -38.48 -13.50
N PHE A 168 10.52 -37.69 -14.56
CA PHE A 168 10.69 -38.12 -15.94
C PHE A 168 11.17 -36.96 -16.82
N ASP A 169 11.92 -37.27 -17.89
CA ASP A 169 12.23 -36.33 -18.95
C ASP A 169 11.04 -36.26 -19.93
N HIS A 170 10.23 -35.19 -19.82
CA HIS A 170 9.05 -34.99 -20.67
C HIS A 170 9.35 -35.01 -22.17
N GLY A 171 10.60 -34.77 -22.60
CA GLY A 171 10.98 -34.81 -24.02
C GLY A 171 11.41 -36.20 -24.52
N LYS A 172 11.76 -37.12 -23.61
CA LYS A 172 12.35 -38.43 -23.95
C LYS A 172 11.55 -39.62 -23.43
N GLU A 173 10.79 -39.43 -22.35
CA GLU A 173 10.13 -40.51 -21.61
C GLU A 173 8.60 -40.35 -21.68
N ARG A 174 8.07 -40.36 -22.92
CA ARG A 174 6.65 -40.16 -23.21
C ARG A 174 5.73 -41.06 -22.40
N ASP A 175 6.02 -42.36 -22.37
CA ASP A 175 5.15 -43.33 -21.72
C ASP A 175 5.12 -43.13 -20.20
N LYS A 176 6.24 -42.72 -19.59
CA LYS A 176 6.27 -42.34 -18.17
C LYS A 176 5.45 -41.08 -17.89
N ALA A 177 5.53 -40.08 -18.77
CA ALA A 177 4.75 -38.85 -18.63
C ALA A 177 3.24 -39.13 -18.72
N ILE A 178 2.82 -39.99 -19.64
CA ILE A 178 1.42 -40.42 -19.79
C ILE A 178 0.97 -41.25 -18.58
N ALA A 179 1.76 -42.23 -18.15
CA ALA A 179 1.45 -43.02 -16.97
C ALA A 179 1.34 -42.17 -15.70
N TRP A 180 2.20 -41.16 -15.55
CA TRP A 180 2.11 -40.17 -14.47
C TRP A 180 0.77 -39.41 -14.54
N PHE A 181 0.41 -38.90 -15.72
CA PHE A 181 -0.83 -38.16 -15.93
C PHE A 181 -2.06 -39.01 -15.59
N GLU A 182 -2.17 -40.21 -16.15
CA GLU A 182 -3.27 -41.15 -15.91
C GLU A 182 -3.34 -41.58 -14.44
N GLY A 183 -2.19 -41.77 -13.80
CA GLY A 183 -2.10 -42.14 -12.39
C GLY A 183 -2.77 -41.16 -11.44
N GLN A 184 -2.70 -39.84 -11.73
CA GLN A 184 -3.36 -38.81 -10.92
C GLN A 184 -4.89 -38.97 -10.92
N TYR A 185 -5.48 -39.27 -12.08
CA TYR A 185 -6.93 -39.46 -12.19
C TYR A 185 -7.36 -40.79 -11.59
N LYS A 186 -6.58 -41.85 -11.83
CA LYS A 186 -6.82 -43.16 -11.21
C LYS A 186 -6.85 -43.06 -9.68
N GLU A 187 -5.87 -42.37 -9.09
CA GLU A 187 -5.80 -42.16 -7.65
C GLU A 187 -7.04 -41.44 -7.10
N CYS A 188 -7.57 -40.46 -7.84
CA CYS A 188 -8.81 -39.78 -7.48
C CYS A 188 -10.01 -40.75 -7.51
N HIS A 189 -10.19 -41.52 -8.58
CA HIS A 189 -11.32 -42.46 -8.69
C HIS A 189 -11.27 -43.59 -7.67
N ASP A 190 -10.08 -44.04 -7.28
CA ASP A 190 -9.93 -45.11 -6.30
C ASP A 190 -10.30 -44.66 -4.88
N ARG A 191 -10.06 -43.39 -4.54
CA ARG A 191 -10.14 -42.86 -3.16
C ARG A 191 -11.35 -41.97 -2.93
N ILE A 192 -11.90 -41.33 -3.96
CA ILE A 192 -13.00 -40.38 -3.84
C ILE A 192 -14.31 -41.00 -4.38
N PRO A 193 -15.42 -40.95 -3.61
CA PRO A 193 -16.71 -41.45 -4.08
C PRO A 193 -17.17 -40.78 -5.38
N ALA A 194 -17.70 -41.59 -6.31
CA ALA A 194 -18.12 -41.13 -7.62
C ALA A 194 -19.21 -40.06 -7.57
N GLU A 195 -20.12 -40.11 -6.58
CA GLU A 195 -21.16 -39.08 -6.41
C GLU A 195 -20.62 -37.68 -6.09
N ARG A 196 -19.36 -37.58 -5.63
CA ARG A 196 -18.70 -36.30 -5.35
C ARG A 196 -17.89 -35.77 -6.53
N CYS A 197 -17.67 -36.59 -7.55
CA CYS A 197 -16.82 -36.28 -8.69
C CYS A 197 -17.66 -35.88 -9.90
N LEU A 198 -17.23 -34.81 -10.59
CA LEU A 198 -17.68 -34.48 -11.93
C LEU A 198 -16.55 -34.79 -12.93
N GLU A 199 -16.76 -35.75 -13.82
CA GLU A 199 -15.92 -35.91 -15.01
C GLU A 199 -16.14 -34.72 -15.95
N TYR A 200 -15.07 -33.98 -16.24
CA TYR A 200 -15.20 -32.71 -16.95
C TYR A 200 -14.06 -32.46 -17.92
N THR A 201 -14.37 -31.93 -19.09
CA THR A 201 -13.43 -31.27 -19.99
C THR A 201 -13.89 -29.85 -20.31
N ILE A 202 -12.96 -28.93 -20.62
CA ILE A 202 -13.29 -27.53 -20.98
C ILE A 202 -14.27 -27.41 -22.16
N LYS A 203 -14.47 -28.49 -22.93
CA LYS A 203 -15.44 -28.53 -24.02
C LYS A 203 -16.89 -28.63 -23.56
N ASP A 204 -17.13 -29.12 -22.34
CA ASP A 204 -18.47 -29.42 -21.84
C ASP A 204 -19.26 -28.15 -21.46
N GLY A 205 -18.55 -27.05 -21.17
CA GLY A 205 -19.17 -25.74 -20.97
C GLY A 205 -19.87 -25.59 -19.61
N TRP A 206 -20.84 -24.68 -19.53
CA TRP A 206 -21.40 -24.25 -18.24
C TRP A 206 -22.30 -25.29 -17.58
N GLU A 207 -23.20 -25.91 -18.34
CA GLU A 207 -24.32 -26.70 -17.80
C GLU A 207 -23.89 -27.78 -16.79
N PRO A 208 -23.02 -28.76 -17.13
CA PRO A 208 -22.62 -29.81 -16.19
C PRO A 208 -21.80 -29.28 -15.01
N LEU A 209 -21.02 -28.22 -15.22
CA LEU A 209 -20.23 -27.60 -14.16
C LEU A 209 -21.13 -26.89 -13.13
N CYS A 210 -22.12 -26.13 -13.61
CA CYS A 210 -23.04 -25.36 -12.78
C CYS A 210 -23.97 -26.29 -11.99
N GLU A 211 -24.48 -27.34 -12.63
CA GLU A 211 -25.30 -28.37 -11.98
C GLU A 211 -24.55 -29.04 -10.82
N HIS A 212 -23.32 -29.52 -11.06
CA HIS A 212 -22.52 -30.18 -10.04
C HIS A 212 -22.17 -29.26 -8.86
N LEU A 213 -21.89 -27.99 -9.15
CA LEU A 213 -21.52 -26.98 -8.16
C LEU A 213 -22.73 -26.35 -7.44
N GLY A 214 -23.95 -26.60 -7.92
CA GLY A 214 -25.18 -26.06 -7.36
C GLY A 214 -25.30 -24.53 -7.50
N VAL A 215 -24.84 -23.98 -8.62
CA VAL A 215 -24.83 -22.53 -8.91
C VAL A 215 -25.49 -22.24 -10.26
N PRO A 216 -26.07 -21.05 -10.48
CA PRO A 216 -26.67 -20.71 -11.77
C PRO A 216 -25.60 -20.48 -12.85
N ILE A 217 -25.98 -20.69 -14.11
CA ILE A 217 -25.17 -20.31 -15.27
C ILE A 217 -25.00 -18.78 -15.28
N PRO A 218 -23.77 -18.25 -15.45
CA PRO A 218 -23.51 -16.82 -15.40
C PRO A 218 -24.07 -16.13 -16.64
N THR A 219 -24.62 -14.93 -16.45
CA THR A 219 -25.18 -14.10 -17.52
C THR A 219 -24.46 -12.77 -17.65
N ILE A 220 -24.37 -12.23 -18.86
CA ILE A 220 -23.84 -10.90 -19.15
C ILE A 220 -24.84 -10.09 -19.98
N LYS A 221 -24.76 -8.76 -19.87
CA LYS A 221 -25.51 -7.86 -20.74
C LYS A 221 -24.76 -7.70 -22.05
N ASP A 222 -25.36 -8.12 -23.17
CA ASP A 222 -24.78 -7.92 -24.50
C ASP A 222 -24.65 -6.41 -24.75
N PRO A 223 -23.44 -5.87 -24.99
CA PRO A 223 -23.25 -4.43 -25.19
C PRO A 223 -23.88 -3.91 -26.50
N ARG A 224 -24.19 -4.78 -27.47
CA ARG A 224 -24.80 -4.43 -28.75
C ARG A 224 -26.32 -4.44 -28.70
N THR A 225 -26.93 -5.41 -28.03
CA THR A 225 -28.40 -5.54 -27.97
C THR A 225 -29.00 -5.04 -26.65
N GLY A 226 -28.19 -4.96 -25.59
CA GLY A 226 -28.64 -4.63 -24.24
C GLY A 226 -29.37 -5.78 -23.52
N GLU A 227 -29.52 -6.93 -24.16
CA GLU A 227 -30.20 -8.10 -23.60
C GLU A 227 -29.27 -8.88 -22.65
N VAL A 228 -29.87 -9.53 -21.65
CA VAL A 228 -29.16 -10.43 -20.74
C VAL A 228 -29.07 -11.81 -21.41
N VAL A 229 -27.85 -12.23 -21.74
CA VAL A 229 -27.56 -13.51 -22.39
C VAL A 229 -26.60 -14.33 -21.52
N GLU A 230 -26.53 -15.64 -21.76
CA GLU A 230 -25.53 -16.50 -21.11
C GLU A 230 -24.12 -16.01 -21.44
N ALA A 231 -23.26 -15.93 -20.42
CA ALA A 231 -21.88 -15.55 -20.61
C ALA A 231 -21.16 -16.63 -21.43
N PRO A 232 -20.28 -16.28 -22.39
CA PRO A 232 -19.47 -17.28 -23.06
C PRO A 232 -18.54 -17.98 -22.07
N PHE A 233 -18.44 -19.30 -22.13
CA PHE A 233 -17.50 -20.05 -21.29
C PHE A 233 -16.06 -19.60 -21.59
N PRO A 234 -15.25 -19.25 -20.56
CA PRO A 234 -13.91 -18.71 -20.79
C PRO A 234 -13.00 -19.78 -21.40
N ARG A 235 -12.47 -19.54 -22.60
CA ARG A 235 -11.51 -20.41 -23.29
C ARG A 235 -10.16 -19.73 -23.41
N ILE A 236 -9.39 -19.76 -22.33
CA ILE A 236 -8.10 -19.09 -22.22
C ILE A 236 -6.99 -20.02 -22.72
N ASN A 237 -6.34 -19.64 -23.82
CA ASN A 237 -5.07 -20.23 -24.25
C ASN A 237 -3.91 -19.34 -23.80
N ASP A 238 -3.28 -19.71 -22.70
CA ASP A 238 -2.28 -18.91 -21.99
C ASP A 238 -0.83 -19.17 -22.43
N ARG A 239 -0.58 -19.87 -23.54
CA ARG A 239 0.81 -20.23 -23.94
C ARG A 239 1.71 -19.00 -24.07
N GLU A 240 1.24 -17.95 -24.74
CA GLU A 240 2.00 -16.70 -24.89
C GLU A 240 2.09 -15.94 -23.56
N SER A 241 0.99 -15.88 -22.82
CA SER A 241 0.93 -15.27 -21.48
C SER A 241 1.92 -15.92 -20.51
N PHE A 242 2.10 -17.24 -20.58
CA PHE A 242 3.07 -17.99 -19.81
C PHE A 242 4.51 -17.54 -20.12
N GLN A 243 4.87 -17.41 -21.40
CA GLN A 243 6.18 -16.92 -21.81
C GLN A 243 6.44 -15.47 -21.35
N ILE A 244 5.43 -14.61 -21.43
CA ILE A 244 5.50 -13.23 -20.92
C ILE A 244 5.73 -13.24 -19.41
N ASN A 245 5.03 -14.10 -18.66
CA ASN A 245 5.16 -14.18 -17.21
C ASN A 245 6.53 -14.72 -16.78
N VAL A 246 7.11 -15.69 -17.50
CA VAL A 246 8.49 -16.15 -17.27
C VAL A 246 9.49 -15.00 -17.44
N LYS A 247 9.39 -14.23 -18.54
CA LYS A 247 10.26 -13.06 -18.78
C LYS A 247 10.09 -11.98 -17.71
N ARG A 248 8.85 -11.67 -17.32
CA ARG A 248 8.55 -10.72 -16.24
C ARG A 248 9.13 -11.19 -14.91
N GLY A 249 9.01 -12.48 -14.60
CA GLY A 249 9.60 -13.11 -13.41
C GLY A 249 11.11 -12.92 -13.34
N LEU A 250 11.82 -13.21 -14.45
CA LEU A 250 13.27 -13.00 -14.52
C LEU A 250 13.66 -11.53 -14.32
N LYS A 251 12.92 -10.58 -14.92
CA LYS A 251 13.17 -9.14 -14.73
C LYS A 251 12.99 -8.71 -13.26
N ARG A 252 11.98 -9.25 -12.57
CA ARG A 252 11.76 -9.01 -11.14
C ARG A 252 12.89 -9.58 -10.28
N SER A 253 13.28 -10.83 -10.53
CA SER A 253 14.43 -11.46 -9.86
C SER A 253 15.72 -10.65 -10.06
N LEU A 254 15.99 -10.20 -11.30
CA LEU A 254 17.16 -9.39 -11.60
C LEU A 254 17.12 -8.04 -10.87
N SER A 255 15.97 -7.38 -10.81
CA SER A 255 15.81 -6.14 -10.05
C SER A 255 16.10 -6.32 -8.56
N ARG A 256 15.57 -7.39 -7.95
CA ARG A 256 15.85 -7.72 -6.53
C ARG A 256 17.32 -8.09 -6.31
N ALA A 257 17.90 -8.90 -7.20
CA ALA A 257 19.30 -9.28 -7.14
C ALA A 257 20.23 -8.06 -7.24
N ASN A 258 19.95 -7.13 -8.15
CA ASN A 258 20.68 -5.86 -8.26
C ASN A 258 20.57 -5.04 -6.98
N LYS A 259 19.35 -4.90 -6.41
CA LYS A 259 19.16 -4.23 -5.11
C LYS A 259 20.00 -4.88 -4.02
N ASN A 260 19.98 -6.21 -3.91
CA ASN A 260 20.75 -6.94 -2.90
C ASN A 260 22.27 -6.87 -3.13
N ALA A 261 22.73 -6.86 -4.39
CA ALA A 261 24.12 -6.65 -4.75
C ALA A 261 24.61 -5.28 -4.25
N VAL A 262 23.82 -4.25 -4.53
CA VAL A 262 24.07 -2.88 -4.12
C VAL A 262 24.11 -2.78 -2.59
N MET A 263 23.15 -3.40 -1.89
CA MET A 263 23.15 -3.46 -0.42
C MET A 263 24.40 -4.18 0.13
N LEU A 264 24.84 -5.26 -0.51
CA LEU A 264 26.02 -6.01 -0.09
C LEU A 264 27.30 -5.18 -0.26
N VAL A 265 27.47 -4.54 -1.42
CA VAL A 265 28.60 -3.64 -1.68
C VAL A 265 28.59 -2.47 -0.70
N GLY A 266 27.44 -1.87 -0.43
CA GLY A 266 27.28 -0.80 0.56
C GLY A 266 27.69 -1.24 1.97
N ARG A 267 27.25 -2.44 2.41
CA ARG A 267 27.65 -3.02 3.70
C ARG A 267 29.16 -3.26 3.78
N LEU A 268 29.77 -3.81 2.72
CA LEU A 268 31.21 -4.05 2.66
C LEU A 268 32.01 -2.75 2.69
N ALA A 269 31.55 -1.70 2.00
CA ALA A 269 32.16 -0.39 2.03
C ALA A 269 32.10 0.24 3.44
N MET A 270 30.93 0.17 4.10
CA MET A 270 30.77 0.67 5.48
C MET A 270 31.66 -0.08 6.47
N VAL A 271 31.71 -1.42 6.40
CA VAL A 271 32.59 -2.23 7.26
C VAL A 271 34.06 -1.86 7.01
N SER A 272 34.45 -1.68 5.75
CA SER A 272 35.80 -1.25 5.38
C SER A 272 36.14 0.15 5.94
N MET A 273 35.20 1.10 5.87
CA MET A 273 35.37 2.44 6.42
C MET A 273 35.52 2.42 7.95
N VAL A 274 34.67 1.64 8.65
CA VAL A 274 34.75 1.49 10.12
C VAL A 274 36.06 0.81 10.52
N ALA A 275 36.45 -0.26 9.83
CA ALA A 275 37.71 -0.96 10.07
C ALA A 275 38.92 -0.04 9.82
N TYR A 276 38.89 0.78 8.76
CA TYR A 276 39.93 1.76 8.47
C TYR A 276 39.98 2.88 9.53
N GLY A 277 38.83 3.38 9.98
CA GLY A 277 38.75 4.33 11.09
C GLY A 277 39.32 3.77 12.39
N ALA A 278 38.96 2.53 12.74
CA ALA A 278 39.51 1.83 13.90
C ALA A 278 41.03 1.60 13.77
N TYR A 279 41.51 1.21 12.59
CA TYR A 279 42.93 1.03 12.30
C TYR A 279 43.72 2.34 12.44
N THR A 280 43.20 3.45 11.90
CA THR A 280 43.86 4.76 12.00
C THR A 280 43.86 5.28 13.43
N MET A 281 42.80 5.09 14.22
CA MET A 281 42.79 5.39 15.65
C MET A 281 43.78 4.52 16.44
N TRP A 282 43.81 3.21 16.18
CA TRP A 282 44.75 2.30 16.81
C TRP A 282 46.20 2.68 16.50
N LYS A 283 46.51 2.93 15.22
CA LYS A 283 47.82 3.38 14.74
C LYS A 283 48.21 4.73 15.32
N ARG A 284 47.27 5.66 15.53
CA ARG A 284 47.54 6.97 16.15
C ARG A 284 47.81 6.87 17.65
N ASN A 285 47.20 5.91 18.34
CA ASN A 285 47.40 5.69 19.78
C ASN A 285 48.64 4.84 20.10
N HIS A 286 49.17 4.08 19.13
CA HIS A 286 50.29 3.14 19.34
C HIS A 286 51.47 3.35 18.37
N GLY A 287 51.39 4.33 17.47
CA GLY A 287 52.48 4.74 16.57
C GLY A 287 53.17 5.98 17.13
N ASP A 288 54.49 5.92 17.19
CA ASP A 288 55.37 6.83 17.93
C ASP A 288 55.14 8.33 17.68
N GLY A 289 55.02 9.05 18.81
CA GLY A 289 55.54 10.40 19.07
C GLY A 289 55.33 11.51 18.04
N GLU A 290 54.25 12.29 18.19
CA GLU A 290 54.31 13.74 18.40
C GLU A 290 52.90 14.34 18.54
N SER A 291 52.77 15.25 19.49
CA SER A 291 51.56 15.96 19.86
C SER A 291 50.98 16.78 18.71
N ALA A 292 49.77 16.44 18.28
CA ALA A 292 48.88 17.38 17.58
C ALA A 292 47.45 17.18 18.09
N ALA A 293 47.09 17.97 19.10
CA ALA A 293 45.71 18.22 19.47
C ALA A 293 45.04 19.02 18.34
N VAL A 294 44.52 18.33 17.33
CA VAL A 294 43.55 18.91 16.40
C VAL A 294 42.17 18.58 16.95
N SER A 295 41.53 19.61 17.50
CA SER A 295 40.10 19.61 17.83
C SER A 295 39.33 19.23 16.57
N LEU A 296 38.76 18.04 16.54
CA LEU A 296 37.76 17.68 15.54
C LEU A 296 36.49 18.38 15.99
N THR A 297 36.29 19.62 15.52
CA THR A 297 35.02 20.30 15.63
C THR A 297 34.00 19.41 14.91
N VAL A 298 33.24 18.65 15.70
CA VAL A 298 32.04 17.97 15.23
C VAL A 298 31.22 19.05 14.53
N THR A 299 31.10 18.98 13.21
CA THR A 299 30.17 19.81 12.46
C THR A 299 28.81 19.66 13.13
N SER A 300 28.28 20.77 13.64
CA SER A 300 27.07 20.76 14.46
C SER A 300 25.95 20.00 13.73
N PRO A 301 25.23 19.07 14.39
CA PRO A 301 24.10 18.34 13.79
C PRO A 301 23.10 19.25 13.06
N ILE A 302 22.95 20.48 13.55
CA ILE A 302 22.08 21.52 12.99
C ILE A 302 22.52 21.95 11.59
N PHE A 303 23.82 22.10 11.35
CA PHE A 303 24.35 22.47 10.03
C PHE A 303 24.11 21.35 9.01
N MET A 304 24.35 20.11 9.42
CA MET A 304 24.14 18.94 8.56
C MET A 304 22.65 18.70 8.24
N MET A 305 21.74 18.99 9.19
CA MET A 305 20.29 18.98 8.96
C MET A 305 19.83 20.06 7.97
N LYS A 306 20.35 21.30 8.07
CA LYS A 306 20.02 22.37 7.13
C LYS A 306 20.46 22.06 5.69
N VAL A 307 21.66 21.53 5.50
CA VAL A 307 22.18 21.13 4.18
C VAL A 307 21.35 19.97 3.59
N ARG A 308 20.97 18.98 4.40
CA ARG A 308 20.10 17.87 4.00
C ARG A 308 18.72 18.36 3.54
N SER A 309 18.07 19.21 4.34
CA SER A 309 16.75 19.75 4.06
C SER A 309 16.71 20.53 2.74
N ARG A 310 17.75 21.36 2.49
CA ARG A 310 17.89 22.15 1.26
C ARG A 310 17.98 21.29 0.00
N ARG A 311 18.83 20.27 0.00
CA ARG A 311 19.04 19.41 -1.18
C ARG A 311 17.84 18.52 -1.51
N ILE A 312 17.15 18.02 -0.49
CA ILE A 312 15.91 17.24 -0.68
C ILE A 312 14.81 18.13 -1.26
N SER A 313 14.67 19.35 -0.75
CA SER A 313 13.72 20.34 -1.26
C SER A 313 13.93 20.62 -2.74
N ALA A 314 15.17 20.96 -3.14
CA ALA A 314 15.49 21.26 -4.54
C ALA A 314 15.13 20.08 -5.47
N SER A 315 15.50 18.86 -5.07
CA SER A 315 15.14 17.64 -5.81
C SER A 315 13.63 17.45 -6.01
N ILE A 316 12.81 17.84 -5.04
CA ILE A 316 11.34 17.73 -5.14
C ILE A 316 10.80 18.79 -6.09
N ALA A 317 11.23 20.05 -5.93
CA ALA A 317 10.81 21.15 -6.78
C ALA A 317 11.22 20.92 -8.25
N ASP A 318 12.44 20.44 -8.50
CA ASP A 318 12.93 20.09 -9.84
C ASP A 318 12.04 19.02 -10.50
N ALA A 319 11.68 17.97 -9.76
CA ALA A 319 10.88 16.87 -10.28
C ALA A 319 9.43 17.27 -10.65
N ILE A 320 8.90 18.31 -10.01
CA ILE A 320 7.54 18.81 -10.25
C ILE A 320 7.52 19.86 -11.37
N THR A 321 8.53 20.73 -11.42
CA THR A 321 8.56 21.89 -12.33
C THR A 321 9.16 21.60 -13.71
N GLN A 322 9.87 20.48 -13.89
CA GLN A 322 10.40 20.09 -15.20
C GLN A 322 9.28 19.56 -16.12
N PRO A 323 9.16 20.05 -17.37
CA PRO A 323 8.19 19.53 -18.32
C PRO A 323 8.47 18.05 -18.60
N ALA A 324 7.42 17.22 -18.57
CA ALA A 324 7.50 15.81 -18.90
C ALA A 324 8.15 15.67 -20.29
N ALA A 325 9.39 15.19 -20.34
CA ALA A 325 10.11 15.04 -21.58
C ALA A 325 9.29 14.17 -22.54
N THR A 326 8.76 14.81 -23.59
CA THR A 326 8.32 14.11 -24.80
C THR A 326 9.47 13.23 -25.23
N GLY A 327 9.20 11.94 -25.49
CA GLY A 327 10.20 10.89 -25.69
C GLY A 327 11.07 11.04 -26.94
N GLU A 328 11.84 12.12 -27.03
CA GLU A 328 12.93 12.30 -27.98
C GLU A 328 14.27 12.34 -27.25
N GLU A 329 14.96 11.20 -27.40
CA GLU A 329 16.39 10.95 -27.33
C GLU A 329 17.34 12.07 -26.83
N ARG A 330 17.87 11.87 -25.62
CA ARG A 330 19.32 12.04 -25.40
C ARG A 330 19.93 10.66 -25.21
N ARG A 331 20.51 10.09 -26.29
CA ARG A 331 21.37 8.90 -26.20
C ARG A 331 22.70 9.33 -25.57
N PRO A 332 23.05 8.93 -24.34
CA PRO A 332 24.38 9.19 -23.82
C PRO A 332 25.35 8.22 -24.51
N GLY A 333 26.57 8.68 -24.83
CA GLY A 333 27.64 7.81 -25.30
C GLY A 333 27.92 6.66 -24.31
N CYS A 334 28.61 5.60 -24.76
CA CYS A 334 28.74 4.31 -24.03
C CYS A 334 29.30 4.38 -22.59
N LEU A 335 29.92 5.49 -22.18
CA LEU A 335 30.47 5.72 -20.83
C LEU A 335 29.60 6.62 -19.94
N GLY A 336 28.69 7.41 -20.52
CA GLY A 336 27.83 8.36 -19.80
C GLY A 336 26.85 7.71 -18.80
N PRO A 337 26.18 6.58 -19.11
CA PRO A 337 25.25 5.92 -18.19
C PRO A 337 25.95 5.32 -16.97
N CYS A 338 27.20 4.87 -17.11
CA CYS A 338 27.98 4.32 -16.00
C CYS A 338 28.43 5.41 -15.03
N ILE A 339 28.89 6.56 -15.54
CA ILE A 339 29.29 7.71 -14.72
C ILE A 339 28.07 8.31 -14.03
N TYR A 340 26.96 8.49 -14.75
CA TYR A 340 25.69 8.96 -14.19
C TYR A 340 25.15 7.98 -13.13
N GLY A 341 25.20 6.67 -13.40
CA GLY A 341 24.80 5.64 -12.45
C GLY A 341 25.63 5.64 -11.16
N VAL A 342 26.95 5.86 -11.25
CA VAL A 342 27.84 5.98 -10.07
C VAL A 342 27.59 7.28 -9.31
N ALA A 343 27.37 8.40 -10.00
CA ALA A 343 27.08 9.69 -9.39
C ALA A 343 25.70 9.70 -8.70
N ALA A 344 24.66 9.20 -9.37
CA ALA A 344 23.32 9.04 -8.83
C ALA A 344 23.31 8.05 -7.65
N PHE A 345 24.07 6.96 -7.73
CA PHE A 345 24.26 6.03 -6.61
C PHE A 345 24.95 6.70 -5.41
N SER A 346 25.93 7.56 -5.67
CA SER A 346 26.70 8.28 -4.64
C SER A 346 25.94 9.43 -3.99
N ALA A 347 24.75 9.77 -4.49
CA ALA A 347 23.92 10.83 -3.94
C ALA A 347 23.45 10.52 -2.52
N PHE A 348 23.89 11.34 -1.57
CA PHE A 348 23.46 11.25 -0.17
C PHE A 348 22.18 12.05 0.12
N TYR A 349 22.02 13.25 -0.47
CA TYR A 349 20.89 14.16 -0.18
C TYR A 349 20.25 14.83 -1.41
N ARG A 350 20.94 14.93 -2.56
CA ARG A 350 20.36 15.44 -3.83
C ARG A 350 19.91 14.24 -4.65
N LEU A 351 18.66 13.84 -4.46
CA LEU A 351 18.09 12.66 -5.11
C LEU A 351 17.62 13.03 -6.52
N ASP A 352 17.87 12.16 -7.49
CA ASP A 352 17.19 12.25 -8.78
C ASP A 352 15.78 11.70 -8.58
N LEU A 353 14.78 12.60 -8.52
CA LEU A 353 13.39 12.25 -8.27
C LEU A 353 12.61 12.32 -9.59
N ALA A 354 11.73 11.34 -9.79
CA ALA A 354 10.83 11.27 -10.92
C ALA A 354 9.37 11.28 -10.44
N PRO A 355 8.43 11.88 -11.18
CA PRO A 355 7.02 11.82 -10.86
C PRO A 355 6.48 10.41 -11.07
N TYR A 356 5.68 9.93 -10.12
CA TYR A 356 4.99 8.65 -10.16
C TYR A 356 3.65 8.81 -10.87
N ARG A 357 3.43 8.09 -11.98
CA ARG A 357 2.18 8.15 -12.78
C ARG A 357 1.72 9.59 -13.06
N PRO A 358 2.57 10.46 -13.65
CA PRO A 358 2.27 11.89 -13.82
C PRO A 358 0.96 12.16 -14.57
N ALA A 359 0.57 11.30 -15.51
CA ALA A 359 -0.68 11.44 -16.26
C ALA A 359 -1.94 11.30 -15.38
N ASP A 360 -1.91 10.44 -14.35
CA ASP A 360 -3.05 10.25 -13.46
C ASP A 360 -3.19 11.42 -12.48
N PHE A 361 -2.07 11.92 -11.94
CA PHE A 361 -2.09 13.11 -11.09
C PHE A 361 -2.47 14.38 -11.85
N LEU A 362 -1.95 14.55 -13.08
CA LEU A 362 -2.37 15.64 -13.96
C LEU A 362 -3.88 15.58 -14.24
N ARG A 363 -4.44 14.38 -14.47
CA ARG A 363 -5.89 14.22 -14.64
C ARG A 363 -6.65 14.67 -13.39
N LEU A 364 -6.21 14.28 -12.20
CA LEU A 364 -6.85 14.68 -10.94
C LEU A 364 -6.79 16.20 -10.73
N ARG A 365 -5.61 16.81 -10.89
CA ARG A 365 -5.43 18.25 -10.74
C ARG A 365 -6.27 19.04 -11.74
N ARG A 366 -6.16 18.73 -13.03
CA ARG A 366 -6.79 19.52 -14.10
C ARG A 366 -8.27 19.24 -14.30
N HIS A 367 -8.70 17.99 -14.26
CA HIS A 367 -10.05 17.58 -14.68
C HIS A 367 -10.99 17.26 -13.52
N VAL A 368 -10.46 17.02 -12.31
CA VAL A 368 -11.28 16.66 -11.15
C VAL A 368 -11.31 17.79 -10.12
N TRP A 369 -10.16 18.40 -9.83
CA TRP A 369 -10.05 19.50 -8.86
C TRP A 369 -9.92 20.88 -9.48
N GLU A 370 -9.84 20.95 -10.82
CA GLU A 370 -9.79 22.19 -11.60
C GLU A 370 -8.69 23.15 -11.12
N LEU A 371 -7.53 22.61 -10.73
CA LEU A 371 -6.36 23.39 -10.34
C LEU A 371 -5.75 24.04 -11.58
N ASP A 372 -5.32 25.29 -11.43
CA ASP A 372 -4.50 25.98 -12.43
C ASP A 372 -3.08 25.40 -12.40
N GLU A 373 -2.63 24.81 -13.51
CA GLU A 373 -1.34 24.10 -13.57
C GLU A 373 -0.14 25.06 -13.52
N GLU A 374 -0.31 26.31 -13.95
CA GLU A 374 0.72 27.34 -13.88
C GLU A 374 0.91 27.79 -12.43
N ALA A 375 -0.19 28.17 -11.76
CA ALA A 375 -0.20 28.49 -10.33
C ALA A 375 0.26 27.31 -9.45
N TYR A 376 -0.10 26.07 -9.81
CA TYR A 376 0.41 24.87 -9.14
C TYR A 376 1.92 24.77 -9.27
N SER A 377 2.47 24.89 -10.48
CA SER A 377 3.90 24.78 -10.73
C SER A 377 4.68 25.92 -10.08
N ASP A 378 4.16 27.14 -10.14
CA ASP A 378 4.77 28.33 -9.53
C ASP A 378 4.75 28.27 -8.01
N SER A 379 3.83 27.51 -7.41
CA SER A 379 3.85 27.24 -5.97
C SER A 379 5.15 26.54 -5.53
N PHE A 380 5.89 25.89 -6.42
CA PHE A 380 7.17 25.23 -6.10
C PHE A 380 8.39 26.10 -6.40
N ARG A 381 8.20 27.34 -6.87
CA ARG A 381 9.26 28.30 -7.18
C ARG A 381 9.34 29.38 -6.09
N SER A 382 10.56 29.86 -5.80
CA SER A 382 10.76 30.99 -4.88
C SER A 382 10.57 32.30 -5.63
N SER A 383 9.80 33.25 -5.06
CA SER A 383 9.78 34.63 -5.50
C SER A 383 10.87 35.41 -4.76
N SER A 384 12.04 35.58 -5.36
CA SER A 384 13.03 36.55 -4.88
C SER A 384 13.72 37.21 -6.07
N ASP A 385 13.33 38.45 -6.34
CA ASP A 385 13.99 39.43 -7.22
C ASP A 385 15.30 39.97 -6.60
N ASP A 386 16.05 39.14 -5.85
CA ASP A 386 17.36 39.54 -5.32
C ASP A 386 18.46 38.91 -6.20
N ASP A 387 18.93 39.72 -7.15
CA ASP A 387 20.09 39.51 -8.04
C ASP A 387 21.41 39.40 -7.25
N ASP A 388 21.63 38.31 -6.51
CA ASP A 388 22.96 37.96 -6.01
C ASP A 388 23.35 36.51 -6.41
N ASP A 389 24.48 36.42 -7.13
CA ASP A 389 25.07 35.25 -7.80
C ASP A 389 25.32 34.03 -6.89
N ASP A 390 24.31 33.18 -6.66
CA ASP A 390 24.51 31.77 -6.23
C ASP A 390 23.37 30.85 -6.77
N ASP A 391 23.69 30.12 -7.83
CA ASP A 391 22.84 29.25 -8.71
C ASP A 391 22.01 28.10 -8.05
N ASP A 392 21.75 28.09 -6.73
CA ASP A 392 21.05 26.96 -6.05
C ASP A 392 19.93 27.41 -5.07
N ALA A 393 19.56 28.70 -5.02
CA ALA A 393 18.60 29.26 -4.05
C ALA A 393 17.13 29.41 -4.52
N SER A 394 16.84 29.24 -5.81
CA SER A 394 15.54 29.63 -6.43
C SER A 394 14.37 28.63 -6.28
N HIS A 395 14.59 27.46 -5.63
CA HIS A 395 13.60 26.36 -5.58
C HIS A 395 13.39 25.75 -4.18
N GLN A 396 13.30 26.60 -3.14
CA GLN A 396 13.34 26.11 -1.76
C GLN A 396 11.96 26.03 -1.06
N LEU A 397 11.48 24.81 -0.81
CA LEU A 397 10.39 24.49 0.10
C LEU A 397 10.76 24.86 1.55
N VAL A 398 9.75 25.28 2.31
CA VAL A 398 9.90 25.71 3.71
C VAL A 398 9.74 24.50 4.62
N PRO A 399 10.75 24.11 5.41
CA PRO A 399 10.62 22.99 6.34
C PRO A 399 9.61 23.33 7.43
N VAL A 400 8.60 22.48 7.58
CA VAL A 400 7.71 22.50 8.75
C VAL A 400 8.38 21.56 9.76
N GLY A 401 8.66 22.04 10.98
CA GLY A 401 9.38 21.25 11.98
C GLY A 401 8.80 19.84 12.21
N ASP A 402 9.52 18.96 12.92
CA ASP A 402 9.11 17.56 13.12
C ASP A 402 7.68 17.44 13.69
N LEU A 403 6.70 17.19 12.83
CA LEU A 403 5.27 17.14 13.16
C LEU A 403 4.77 15.73 13.53
N GLY A 404 5.65 14.79 13.86
CA GLY A 404 5.16 13.49 14.34
C GLY A 404 6.18 12.39 14.61
N TYR A 405 5.67 11.31 15.20
CA TYR A 405 6.40 10.11 15.61
C TYR A 405 6.90 9.23 14.44
N SER A 406 6.56 9.54 13.18
CA SER A 406 6.79 8.64 12.05
C SER A 406 8.23 8.65 11.52
N GLY A 407 9.04 9.65 11.88
CA GLY A 407 10.32 9.93 11.22
C GLY A 407 10.17 10.51 9.81
N SER A 408 8.95 10.91 9.43
CA SER A 408 8.67 11.68 8.22
C SER A 408 9.08 13.13 8.40
N THR A 409 9.62 13.71 7.33
CA THR A 409 9.96 15.12 7.20
C THR A 409 8.86 15.83 6.43
N PHE A 410 8.50 17.04 6.87
CA PHE A 410 7.44 17.86 6.28
C PHE A 410 8.02 19.15 5.69
N PHE A 411 7.49 19.56 4.55
CA PHE A 411 7.80 20.85 3.92
C PHE A 411 6.52 21.49 3.40
N THR A 412 6.45 22.81 3.36
CA THR A 412 5.41 23.54 2.64
C THR A 412 5.99 24.26 1.43
N THR A 413 5.17 24.51 0.43
CA THR A 413 5.51 25.46 -0.64
C THR A 413 5.75 26.86 -0.06
N PRO A 414 6.56 27.73 -0.71
CA PRO A 414 6.78 29.11 -0.27
C PRO A 414 5.49 29.90 -0.05
N ASN A 415 4.48 29.70 -0.90
CA ASN A 415 3.16 30.31 -0.76
C ASN A 415 2.23 29.58 0.23
N GLY A 416 2.68 28.47 0.83
CA GLY A 416 1.93 27.69 1.81
C GLY A 416 0.77 26.85 1.26
N CYS A 417 0.50 26.87 -0.05
CA CYS A 417 -0.64 26.15 -0.66
C CYS A 417 -0.57 24.63 -0.54
N TYR A 418 0.64 24.06 -0.58
CA TYR A 418 0.86 22.61 -0.60
C TYR A 418 1.80 22.17 0.52
N LEU A 419 1.54 20.97 1.03
CA LEU A 419 2.33 20.29 2.03
C LEU A 419 2.99 19.06 1.39
N VAL A 420 4.26 18.84 1.68
CA VAL A 420 5.06 17.71 1.21
C VAL A 420 5.43 16.85 2.40
N LYS A 421 5.05 15.57 2.35
CA LYS A 421 5.35 14.57 3.38
C LYS A 421 6.27 13.49 2.82
N SER A 422 7.36 13.20 3.51
CA SER A 422 8.18 12.03 3.15
C SER A 422 7.60 10.71 3.68
N LEU A 423 7.77 9.65 2.87
CA LEU A 423 7.37 8.28 3.18
C LEU A 423 8.62 7.40 3.33
N PRO A 424 9.33 7.47 4.47
CA PRO A 424 10.62 6.82 4.65
C PRO A 424 10.51 5.28 4.71
N ARG A 425 9.32 4.74 5.01
CA ARG A 425 9.12 3.31 5.22
C ARG A 425 8.63 2.65 3.94
N SER A 426 9.25 1.53 3.57
CA SER A 426 8.93 0.80 2.34
C SER A 426 7.47 0.40 2.24
N PHE A 427 6.88 -0.06 3.35
CA PHE A 427 5.50 -0.51 3.35
C PHE A 427 4.51 0.64 3.09
N GLU A 428 4.80 1.90 3.47
CA GLU A 428 3.89 3.05 3.32
C GLU A 428 3.73 3.41 1.84
N HIS A 429 4.85 3.67 1.15
CA HIS A 429 4.81 4.02 -0.27
C HIS A 429 4.44 2.82 -1.15
N GLU A 430 4.84 1.59 -0.81
CA GLU A 430 4.39 0.41 -1.55
C GLU A 430 2.89 0.18 -1.39
N PHE A 431 2.32 0.39 -0.19
CA PHE A 431 0.88 0.24 0.01
C PHE A 431 0.11 1.28 -0.81
N PHE A 432 0.50 2.54 -0.72
CA PHE A 432 -0.13 3.59 -1.51
C PHE A 432 -0.07 3.28 -3.01
N THR A 433 1.12 2.99 -3.54
CA THR A 433 1.34 2.83 -4.98
C THR A 433 0.77 1.53 -5.57
N GLN A 434 0.74 0.43 -4.80
CA GLN A 434 0.35 -0.88 -5.33
C GLN A 434 -1.07 -1.28 -4.96
N ASP A 435 -1.58 -0.82 -3.82
CA ASP A 435 -2.80 -1.34 -3.21
C ASP A 435 -3.92 -0.29 -3.09
N LEU A 436 -3.59 0.99 -2.93
CA LEU A 436 -4.58 2.06 -2.66
C LEU A 436 -4.78 3.06 -3.81
N PHE A 437 -3.74 3.37 -4.59
CA PHE A 437 -3.76 4.52 -5.52
C PHE A 437 -4.88 4.43 -6.57
N ASP A 438 -5.14 3.26 -7.16
CA ASP A 438 -6.19 3.11 -8.16
C ASP A 438 -7.59 3.35 -7.56
N ALA A 439 -7.83 2.81 -6.37
CA ALA A 439 -9.08 2.97 -5.63
C ALA A 439 -9.27 4.44 -5.17
N TYR A 440 -8.20 5.07 -4.69
CA TYR A 440 -8.14 6.48 -4.35
C TYR A 440 -8.45 7.38 -5.56
N SER A 441 -7.79 7.13 -6.70
CA SER A 441 -7.96 7.92 -7.93
C SER A 441 -9.39 7.81 -8.46
N ALA A 442 -9.96 6.60 -8.46
CA ALA A 442 -11.36 6.39 -8.84
C ALA A 442 -12.31 7.15 -7.90
N ARG A 443 -12.12 7.03 -6.58
CA ARG A 443 -12.95 7.73 -5.59
C ARG A 443 -12.92 9.24 -5.76
N MET A 444 -11.73 9.82 -5.96
CA MET A 444 -11.58 11.25 -6.18
C MET A 444 -12.24 11.72 -7.47
N THR A 445 -12.19 10.89 -8.52
CA THR A 445 -12.85 11.17 -9.81
C THR A 445 -14.38 11.14 -9.67
N ASP A 446 -14.92 10.12 -9.01
CA ASP A 446 -16.38 9.94 -8.85
C ASP A 446 -16.97 10.89 -7.81
N CYS A 447 -16.17 11.32 -6.82
CA CYS A 447 -16.59 12.20 -5.75
C CYS A 447 -15.49 13.26 -5.45
N PRO A 448 -15.42 14.36 -6.21
CA PRO A 448 -14.41 15.41 -6.00
C PRO A 448 -14.50 16.10 -4.63
N GLY A 449 -15.65 15.97 -3.97
CA GLY A 449 -15.93 16.44 -2.61
C GLY A 449 -15.61 15.42 -1.49
N SER A 450 -14.97 14.28 -1.81
CA SER A 450 -14.40 13.35 -0.83
C SER A 450 -13.58 14.10 0.22
N LEU A 451 -13.53 13.60 1.45
CA LEU A 451 -12.73 14.13 2.56
C LEU A 451 -11.36 13.47 2.66
N LEU A 452 -11.03 12.47 1.83
CA LEU A 452 -9.64 12.04 1.68
C LEU A 452 -8.79 13.25 1.26
N VAL A 453 -7.60 13.41 1.83
CA VAL A 453 -6.71 14.50 1.40
C VAL A 453 -6.39 14.37 -0.08
N ARG A 454 -6.39 15.51 -0.78
CA ARG A 454 -5.99 15.64 -2.18
C ARG A 454 -4.48 15.51 -2.24
N ILE A 455 -4.03 14.42 -2.85
CA ILE A 455 -2.65 14.13 -3.15
C ILE A 455 -2.44 14.61 -4.57
N THR A 456 -1.77 15.75 -4.71
CA THR A 456 -1.59 16.42 -5.99
C THR A 456 -0.48 15.79 -6.80
N ASP A 457 0.55 15.23 -6.17
CA ASP A 457 1.61 14.50 -6.84
C ASP A 457 2.32 13.53 -5.89
N MET A 458 3.10 12.62 -6.46
CA MET A 458 4.02 11.75 -5.73
C MET A 458 5.31 11.64 -6.52
N VAL A 459 6.43 11.96 -5.88
CA VAL A 459 7.76 11.84 -6.48
C VAL A 459 8.56 10.75 -5.79
N PHE A 460 9.36 10.02 -6.56
CA PHE A 460 10.16 8.91 -6.06
C PHE A 460 11.51 8.84 -6.74
N CYS A 461 12.49 8.24 -6.06
CA CYS A 461 13.78 7.96 -6.67
C CYS A 461 13.72 6.65 -7.49
N PRO A 462 13.87 6.69 -8.83
CA PRO A 462 13.78 5.50 -9.68
C PRO A 462 14.99 4.57 -9.54
N HIS A 463 16.06 5.07 -8.92
CA HIS A 463 17.33 4.37 -8.74
C HIS A 463 17.68 4.23 -7.26
N ALA A 464 18.50 3.23 -6.92
CA ALA A 464 19.00 3.09 -5.56
C ALA A 464 20.10 4.13 -5.30
N THR A 465 20.04 4.82 -4.17
CA THR A 465 21.04 5.80 -3.73
C THR A 465 21.61 5.41 -2.37
N LEU A 466 22.86 5.78 -2.09
CA LEU A 466 23.47 5.56 -0.77
C LEU A 466 22.65 6.21 0.34
N GLY A 467 22.10 7.40 0.10
CA GLY A 467 21.23 8.08 1.05
C GLY A 467 19.95 7.30 1.36
N GLY A 468 19.30 6.73 0.34
CA GLY A 468 18.12 5.88 0.51
C GLY A 468 18.43 4.54 1.19
N ILE A 469 19.57 3.92 0.87
CA ILE A 469 20.02 2.65 1.44
C ILE A 469 20.37 2.77 2.92
N LEU A 470 21.03 3.86 3.31
CA LEU A 470 21.42 4.13 4.69
C LEU A 470 20.28 4.70 5.53
N GLY A 471 19.09 4.94 4.93
CA GLY A 471 17.96 5.59 5.58
C GLY A 471 18.21 7.06 5.94
N SER A 472 19.26 7.68 5.39
CA SER A 472 19.61 9.07 5.66
C SER A 472 18.89 10.07 4.76
N ALA A 473 18.25 9.61 3.67
CA ALA A 473 17.38 10.42 2.82
C ALA A 473 16.12 9.62 2.42
N PRO A 474 14.91 10.16 2.66
CA PRO A 474 13.68 9.55 2.18
C PRO A 474 13.64 9.53 0.65
N THR A 475 13.26 8.39 0.08
CA THR A 475 13.26 8.19 -1.39
C THR A 475 11.91 8.47 -2.05
N HIS A 476 10.85 8.65 -1.26
CA HIS A 476 9.48 8.86 -1.73
C HIS A 476 8.86 10.03 -0.97
N HIS A 477 8.19 10.91 -1.70
CA HIS A 477 7.52 12.08 -1.17
C HIS A 477 6.14 12.21 -1.80
N ILE A 478 5.16 12.53 -0.97
CA ILE A 478 3.80 12.83 -1.38
C ILE A 478 3.58 14.33 -1.21
N ILE A 479 2.98 14.94 -2.23
CA ILE A 479 2.54 16.32 -2.24
C ILE A 479 1.04 16.31 -2.05
N MET A 480 0.55 17.08 -1.08
CA MET A 480 -0.86 17.17 -0.74
C MET A 480 -1.28 18.61 -0.51
N GLU A 481 -2.58 18.86 -0.61
CA GLU A 481 -3.15 20.17 -0.27
C GLU A 481 -2.84 20.54 1.20
N ASN A 482 -2.71 21.85 1.47
CA ASN A 482 -2.57 22.34 2.83
C ASN A 482 -3.88 22.96 3.32
N LEU A 483 -4.56 22.32 4.28
CA LEU A 483 -5.81 22.84 4.86
C LEU A 483 -5.67 24.15 5.63
N LEU A 484 -4.45 24.45 6.09
CA LEU A 484 -4.11 25.71 6.77
C LEU A 484 -3.99 26.89 5.81
N HIS A 485 -3.90 26.64 4.51
CA HIS A 485 -3.82 27.72 3.54
C HIS A 485 -5.18 28.43 3.45
N LEU A 486 -5.14 29.73 3.72
CA LEU A 486 -6.23 30.67 3.61
C LEU A 486 -5.71 31.93 2.92
N GLU A 487 -6.56 32.56 2.11
CA GLU A 487 -6.33 33.94 1.70
C GLU A 487 -6.57 34.84 2.92
N GLY A 488 -5.57 35.61 3.35
CA GLY A 488 -5.62 36.56 4.47
C GLY A 488 -4.84 36.16 5.74
N ASP A 489 -4.72 37.10 6.69
CA ASP A 489 -4.03 36.91 7.98
C ASP A 489 -4.98 36.26 9.00
N HIS A 490 -4.72 35.00 9.35
CA HIS A 490 -5.56 34.20 10.27
C HIS A 490 -4.72 33.76 11.46
N GLY A 491 -4.40 34.71 12.34
CA GLY A 491 -3.38 34.60 13.38
C GLY A 491 -3.57 33.56 14.49
N ASP A 492 -4.67 32.79 14.53
CA ASP A 492 -4.99 31.89 15.66
C ASP A 492 -5.69 30.57 15.22
N ALA A 493 -5.27 29.98 14.09
CA ALA A 493 -5.79 28.68 13.66
C ALA A 493 -5.35 27.53 14.60
N GLU A 494 -6.30 26.69 15.02
CA GLU A 494 -6.00 25.51 15.83
C GLU A 494 -6.14 24.21 15.00
N THR A 495 -5.14 23.32 15.09
CA THR A 495 -5.10 22.03 14.40
C THR A 495 -5.18 20.86 15.36
N TYR A 496 -5.85 19.80 14.92
CA TYR A 496 -6.06 18.59 15.70
C TYR A 496 -5.92 17.37 14.81
N ASP A 497 -5.06 16.42 15.21
CA ASP A 497 -4.91 15.12 14.55
C ASP A 497 -5.64 14.02 15.33
N LEU A 498 -6.94 13.83 15.03
CA LEU A 498 -7.83 13.04 15.87
C LEU A 498 -7.87 11.57 15.46
N LYS A 499 -7.59 10.67 16.41
CA LYS A 499 -7.63 9.21 16.27
C LYS A 499 -8.48 8.57 17.38
N PRO A 500 -9.04 7.36 17.17
CA PRO A 500 -9.85 6.70 18.21
C PRO A 500 -9.05 6.43 19.50
N ASP A 501 -9.54 6.92 20.64
CA ASP A 501 -8.87 6.88 21.96
C ASP A 501 -8.49 5.46 22.47
N ASP A 502 -9.21 4.43 22.02
CA ASP A 502 -9.08 3.05 22.52
C ASP A 502 -8.19 2.15 21.65
N TYR A 503 -7.26 2.74 20.88
CA TYR A 503 -6.49 2.02 19.89
C TYR A 503 -4.97 2.09 20.14
N PHE A 504 -4.36 0.91 20.36
CA PHE A 504 -2.93 0.74 20.67
C PHE A 504 -2.15 0.25 19.46
N PHE A 505 -0.93 0.78 19.23
CA PHE A 505 -0.16 0.52 18.01
C PHE A 505 1.25 -0.05 18.28
N PRO A 506 1.39 -1.36 18.57
CA PRO A 506 2.64 -1.92 19.09
C PRO A 506 3.88 -1.80 18.17
N GLU A 507 3.74 -1.76 16.85
CA GLU A 507 4.88 -1.57 15.93
C GLU A 507 5.38 -0.12 15.92
N ARG A 508 4.46 0.86 15.87
CA ARG A 508 4.81 2.29 15.97
C ARG A 508 5.32 2.67 17.36
N ASP A 509 4.71 2.09 18.40
CA ASP A 509 4.92 2.48 19.80
C ASP A 509 6.01 1.63 20.50
N ILE A 510 6.45 0.50 19.91
CA ILE A 510 7.46 -0.39 20.52
C ILE A 510 8.54 -0.91 19.55
N ALA A 511 8.24 -1.23 18.29
CA ALA A 511 9.17 -1.94 17.40
C ALA A 511 9.54 -1.14 16.14
N ASP A 512 10.64 -0.37 16.31
CA ASP A 512 11.29 0.65 15.45
C ASP A 512 11.11 2.11 15.91
N GLY A 513 10.42 2.33 17.03
CA GLY A 513 10.69 3.43 17.96
C GLY A 513 11.30 2.86 19.25
N ARG A 514 12.64 2.90 19.39
CA ARG A 514 13.37 2.36 20.55
C ARG A 514 12.96 3.11 21.83
N LEU A 515 11.94 2.61 22.52
CA LEU A 515 11.38 3.10 23.78
C LEU A 515 11.02 4.59 23.76
N ALA A 516 9.77 4.92 23.46
CA ALA A 516 9.23 6.24 23.75
C ALA A 516 9.37 6.55 25.27
N PRO A 517 10.08 7.63 25.67
CA PRO A 517 10.18 8.06 27.06
C PRO A 517 8.80 8.18 27.73
N ALA A 518 8.72 7.95 29.03
CA ALA A 518 7.45 7.97 29.76
C ALA A 518 6.66 9.29 29.62
N GLY A 519 7.33 10.43 29.45
CA GLY A 519 6.69 11.74 29.21
C GLY A 519 6.05 11.93 27.83
N ILE A 520 6.19 10.97 26.93
CA ILE A 520 5.62 10.99 25.57
C ILE A 520 4.29 10.23 25.50
N LYS A 521 4.04 9.30 26.44
CA LYS A 521 2.80 8.52 26.47
C LYS A 521 1.55 9.37 26.78
N ASP A 522 1.73 10.54 27.38
CA ASP A 522 0.64 11.49 27.66
C ASP A 522 0.30 12.40 26.46
N ARG A 523 1.02 12.29 25.33
CA ARG A 523 0.79 13.04 24.07
C ARG A 523 0.22 12.18 22.93
N LEU A 524 -0.25 10.96 23.20
CA LEU A 524 -0.49 9.97 22.13
C LEU A 524 -1.75 10.20 21.28
N VAL A 525 -2.70 11.03 21.73
CA VAL A 525 -3.91 11.37 20.98
C VAL A 525 -4.27 12.81 21.29
N ASP A 526 -4.39 13.66 20.27
CA ASP A 526 -4.94 15.00 20.45
C ASP A 526 -6.38 14.86 20.95
N LYS A 527 -6.66 15.47 22.10
CA LYS A 527 -8.03 15.56 22.61
C LYS A 527 -8.59 16.91 22.25
N PHE A 528 -9.65 16.90 21.47
CA PHE A 528 -10.41 18.12 21.22
C PHE A 528 -11.11 18.55 22.52
N PRO A 529 -10.90 19.78 23.03
CA PRO A 529 -11.36 20.18 24.36
C PRO A 529 -12.84 20.58 24.44
N GLY A 530 -13.62 20.50 23.34
CA GLY A 530 -15.01 20.96 23.29
C GLY A 530 -15.92 20.11 22.38
N GLU A 531 -17.02 20.70 21.92
CA GLU A 531 -17.91 20.12 20.91
C GLU A 531 -17.84 20.92 19.61
N VAL A 532 -17.90 20.23 18.46
CA VAL A 532 -18.00 20.87 17.14
C VAL A 532 -19.49 21.06 16.82
N CYS A 533 -20.00 22.28 17.02
CA CYS A 533 -21.42 22.59 16.88
C CYS A 533 -21.74 23.14 15.49
N VAL A 534 -22.41 22.33 14.66
CA VAL A 534 -22.77 22.67 13.27
C VAL A 534 -24.25 22.42 13.00
N SER A 535 -24.74 22.87 11.84
CA SER A 535 -26.12 22.60 11.42
C SER A 535 -26.36 21.08 11.24
N PRO A 536 -27.60 20.59 11.39
CA PRO A 536 -27.94 19.19 11.13
C PRO A 536 -27.56 18.73 9.71
N GLU A 537 -27.66 19.63 8.72
CA GLU A 537 -27.26 19.35 7.34
C GLU A 537 -25.75 19.18 7.21
N ALA A 538 -24.96 20.06 7.80
CA ALA A 538 -23.50 19.99 7.78
C ALA A 538 -22.99 18.70 8.43
N LYS A 539 -23.56 18.31 9.58
CA LYS A 539 -23.25 17.02 10.23
C LYS A 539 -23.59 15.83 9.33
N ARG A 540 -24.77 15.83 8.70
CA ARG A 540 -25.19 14.74 7.80
C ARG A 540 -24.25 14.60 6.61
N LYS A 541 -23.85 15.72 5.99
CA LYS A 541 -22.88 15.75 4.89
C LYS A 541 -21.51 15.20 5.33
N LEU A 542 -21.01 15.60 6.50
CA LEU A 542 -19.75 15.07 7.05
C LEU A 542 -19.78 13.56 7.19
N VAL A 543 -20.80 13.04 7.90
CA VAL A 543 -20.90 11.61 8.20
C VAL A 543 -21.05 10.79 6.92
N THR A 544 -21.87 11.25 5.98
CA THR A 544 -22.07 10.55 4.69
C THR A 544 -20.77 10.45 3.89
N LEU A 545 -19.99 11.54 3.82
CA LEU A 545 -18.70 11.54 3.12
C LEU A 545 -17.70 10.62 3.82
N LEU A 546 -17.57 10.73 5.15
CA LEU A 546 -16.67 9.89 5.93
C LEU A 546 -17.05 8.41 5.86
N GLU A 547 -18.34 8.07 5.86
CA GLU A 547 -18.79 6.68 5.72
C GLU A 547 -18.33 6.08 4.39
N ALA A 548 -18.49 6.80 3.30
CA ALA A 548 -18.07 6.35 1.98
C ALA A 548 -16.54 6.31 1.83
N ASP A 549 -15.83 7.35 2.29
CA ASP A 549 -14.37 7.43 2.19
C ASP A 549 -13.70 6.37 3.07
N THR A 550 -14.17 6.18 4.29
CA THR A 550 -13.61 5.14 5.17
C THR A 550 -14.01 3.73 4.77
N ALA A 551 -15.12 3.54 4.02
CA ALA A 551 -15.45 2.25 3.43
C ALA A 551 -14.39 1.85 2.38
N LEU A 552 -14.02 2.78 1.48
CA LEU A 552 -12.91 2.59 0.55
C LEU A 552 -11.62 2.20 1.28
N LEU A 553 -11.27 2.94 2.34
CA LEU A 553 -10.08 2.66 3.14
C LEU A 553 -10.14 1.26 3.77
N ALA A 554 -11.30 0.86 4.32
CA ALA A 554 -11.47 -0.47 4.89
C ALA A 554 -11.36 -1.58 3.84
N ASP A 555 -11.95 -1.40 2.65
CA ASP A 555 -11.88 -2.34 1.53
C ASP A 555 -10.44 -2.51 1.02
N SER A 556 -9.68 -1.41 0.97
CA SER A 556 -8.24 -1.40 0.68
C SER A 556 -7.37 -1.87 1.86
N SER A 557 -7.98 -2.33 2.97
CA SER A 557 -7.27 -2.77 4.19
C SER A 557 -6.42 -1.68 4.88
N ALA A 558 -6.72 -0.41 4.63
CA ALA A 558 -6.09 0.74 5.26
C ALA A 558 -6.58 0.94 6.70
N VAL A 559 -5.67 1.28 7.60
CA VAL A 559 -5.92 1.59 9.01
C VAL A 559 -5.00 2.73 9.48
N ASP A 560 -5.16 3.18 10.72
CA ASP A 560 -4.37 4.26 11.36
C ASP A 560 -4.54 5.66 10.73
N TYR A 561 -5.55 5.84 9.89
CA TYR A 561 -5.91 7.14 9.34
C TYR A 561 -6.60 8.02 10.38
N SER A 562 -6.34 9.31 10.32
CA SER A 562 -6.86 10.29 11.29
C SER A 562 -7.79 11.30 10.66
N LEU A 563 -8.62 11.92 11.49
CA LEU A 563 -9.38 13.10 11.10
C LEU A 563 -8.51 14.32 11.42
N PHE A 564 -7.93 14.92 10.39
CA PHE A 564 -7.26 16.19 10.53
C PHE A 564 -8.31 17.30 10.54
N PHE A 565 -8.46 17.93 11.69
CA PHE A 565 -9.49 18.92 11.96
C PHE A 565 -8.84 20.27 12.28
N VAL A 566 -9.36 21.33 11.68
CA VAL A 566 -8.88 22.69 11.86
C VAL A 566 -10.04 23.59 12.23
N ARG A 567 -9.84 24.49 13.18
CA ARG A 567 -10.78 25.57 13.46
C ARG A 567 -10.10 26.94 13.41
N PHE A 568 -10.79 27.89 12.80
CA PHE A 568 -10.37 29.29 12.70
C PHE A 568 -11.34 30.16 13.48
N PRO A 569 -10.89 31.10 14.31
CA PRO A 569 -11.80 32.06 14.94
C PRO A 569 -12.42 32.95 13.87
N GLN A 570 -13.73 33.18 13.97
CA GLN A 570 -14.42 34.10 13.06
C GLN A 570 -14.12 35.54 13.51
N THR A 571 -13.25 36.24 12.78
CA THR A 571 -13.04 37.69 12.96
C THR A 571 -14.15 38.45 12.23
N THR A 572 -14.57 39.58 12.80
CA THR A 572 -15.67 40.43 12.31
C THR A 572 -15.46 41.00 10.89
N ASP A 573 -14.26 40.87 10.31
CA ASP A 573 -13.91 41.37 8.97
C ASP A 573 -13.57 40.24 7.98
N SER A 574 -14.17 39.06 8.13
CA SER A 574 -13.98 37.97 7.16
C SER A 574 -14.82 38.22 5.89
N PRO A 575 -14.22 38.37 4.69
CA PRO A 575 -14.93 38.74 3.45
C PRO A 575 -15.82 37.63 2.87
N PHE A 576 -16.06 36.53 3.60
CA PHE A 576 -16.93 35.44 3.16
C PHE A 576 -18.44 35.75 3.28
N ALA A 577 -18.82 37.02 3.33
CA ALA A 577 -20.16 37.47 2.97
C ALA A 577 -20.30 37.58 1.44
N ASP A 578 -19.91 36.54 0.71
CA ASP A 578 -20.01 36.52 -0.75
C ASP A 578 -21.26 35.73 -1.16
N SER A 579 -22.27 36.46 -1.62
CA SER A 579 -23.61 35.96 -2.00
C SER A 579 -23.62 35.05 -3.25
N HIS A 580 -22.46 34.59 -3.70
CA HIS A 580 -22.26 33.71 -4.86
C HIS A 580 -21.33 32.51 -4.61
N ALA A 581 -20.93 32.24 -3.36
CA ALA A 581 -20.05 31.11 -3.05
C ALA A 581 -20.73 29.74 -3.23
N SER A 582 -20.06 28.84 -3.95
CA SER A 582 -20.39 27.40 -4.02
C SER A 582 -20.63 26.83 -2.61
N PRO A 583 -21.58 25.90 -2.38
CA PRO A 583 -22.02 25.54 -1.03
C PRO A 583 -20.85 25.14 -0.13
N SER A 584 -20.75 25.80 1.03
CA SER A 584 -19.72 25.59 2.06
C SER A 584 -19.49 24.10 2.34
N SER A 585 -18.30 23.59 2.00
CA SER A 585 -17.90 22.20 2.22
C SER A 585 -17.00 22.10 3.45
N TRP A 586 -16.91 20.92 4.06
CA TRP A 586 -15.95 20.66 5.14
C TRP A 586 -14.49 20.86 4.73
N ARG A 587 -14.18 20.93 3.44
CA ARG A 587 -12.86 21.25 2.92
C ARG A 587 -12.60 22.76 2.88
N THR A 588 -13.60 23.55 2.48
CA THR A 588 -13.49 25.00 2.29
C THR A 588 -13.81 25.79 3.56
N GLY A 589 -14.62 25.22 4.45
CA GLY A 589 -15.01 25.82 5.72
C GLY A 589 -16.50 25.62 6.00
N VAL A 590 -16.83 25.22 7.22
CA VAL A 590 -18.21 25.14 7.74
C VAL A 590 -18.29 26.02 8.99
N ALA A 591 -19.17 27.02 8.98
CA ALA A 591 -19.37 27.89 10.12
C ALA A 591 -20.01 27.14 11.30
N SER A 592 -19.58 27.48 12.51
CA SER A 592 -20.18 26.99 13.73
C SER A 592 -21.54 27.65 13.95
N THR A 593 -22.47 26.92 14.57
CA THR A 593 -23.81 27.44 14.90
C THR A 593 -23.82 28.62 15.87
N ASP A 594 -22.73 28.83 16.60
CA ASP A 594 -22.53 29.95 17.51
C ASP A 594 -21.75 31.12 16.89
N GLY A 595 -21.40 31.06 15.60
CA GLY A 595 -20.70 32.14 14.88
C GLY A 595 -19.29 32.44 15.38
N ARG A 596 -18.67 31.53 16.14
CA ARG A 596 -17.33 31.74 16.71
C ARG A 596 -16.23 31.12 15.88
N TRP A 597 -16.53 30.08 15.11
CA TRP A 597 -15.52 29.26 14.45
C TRP A 597 -15.90 28.89 13.02
N THR A 598 -14.90 28.81 12.16
CA THR A 598 -14.99 28.11 10.87
C THR A 598 -14.21 26.81 10.96
N TYR A 599 -14.86 25.69 10.65
CA TYR A 599 -14.29 24.35 10.74
C TYR A 599 -13.88 23.82 9.36
N ARG A 600 -12.70 23.20 9.27
CA ARG A 600 -12.27 22.40 8.13
C ARG A 600 -11.86 21.00 8.58
N ALA A 601 -12.08 20.00 7.74
CA ALA A 601 -11.74 18.62 8.05
C ALA A 601 -11.37 17.81 6.81
N VAL A 602 -10.34 16.97 6.93
CA VAL A 602 -10.00 15.90 5.98
C VAL A 602 -9.50 14.65 6.70
N VAL A 603 -9.44 13.54 5.98
CA VAL A 603 -8.82 12.29 6.43
C VAL A 603 -7.36 12.26 5.96
N LEU A 604 -6.42 12.06 6.89
CA LEU A 604 -4.98 11.93 6.63
C LEU A 604 -4.44 10.55 7.04
N ASP A 605 -3.17 10.32 6.72
CA ASP A 605 -2.36 9.20 7.23
C ASP A 605 -2.88 7.79 6.91
N PHE A 606 -3.65 7.65 5.84
CA PHE A 606 -4.16 6.37 5.33
C PHE A 606 -3.13 5.54 4.54
N PHE A 607 -1.84 5.64 4.87
CA PHE A 607 -0.74 4.95 4.17
C PHE A 607 -0.33 3.62 4.82
N TRP A 608 -1.16 3.07 5.70
CA TRP A 608 -0.83 1.90 6.51
C TRP A 608 -1.82 0.76 6.30
N ALA A 609 -1.35 -0.48 6.16
CA ALA A 609 -2.22 -1.64 5.93
C ALA A 609 -1.84 -2.87 6.77
N LYS A 610 -2.87 -3.55 7.29
CA LYS A 610 -2.71 -4.72 8.17
C LYS A 610 -1.90 -5.85 7.54
N LYS A 611 -2.15 -6.14 6.26
CA LYS A 611 -1.64 -7.34 5.57
C LYS A 611 -0.10 -7.40 5.46
N LYS A 612 0.60 -6.28 5.65
CA LYS A 612 2.08 -6.22 5.55
C LYS A 612 2.82 -6.51 6.86
N MET A 613 2.12 -6.83 7.96
CA MET A 613 2.75 -7.01 9.27
C MET A 613 3.00 -8.48 9.66
N ARG A 614 4.18 -8.76 10.24
CA ARG A 614 4.55 -10.09 10.77
C ARG A 614 3.84 -10.35 12.10
N ALA A 615 2.68 -11.02 12.06
CA ALA A 615 1.86 -11.39 13.22
C ALA A 615 2.62 -12.02 14.42
N LYS A 616 3.74 -12.73 14.17
CA LYS A 616 4.56 -13.37 15.23
C LYS A 616 5.35 -12.39 16.11
N ALA A 617 5.79 -11.24 15.57
CA ALA A 617 6.55 -10.26 16.36
C ALA A 617 5.63 -9.49 17.32
N MET A 618 4.42 -9.17 16.85
CA MET A 618 3.40 -8.44 17.61
C MET A 618 2.91 -9.21 18.82
N THR A 619 2.67 -10.51 18.68
CA THR A 619 2.10 -11.33 19.77
C THR A 619 3.01 -11.36 21.02
N GLY A 620 4.33 -11.44 20.84
CA GLY A 620 5.29 -11.45 21.95
C GLY A 620 5.46 -10.09 22.64
N LEU A 621 5.47 -9.01 21.87
CA LEU A 621 5.54 -7.62 22.37
C LEU A 621 4.26 -7.20 23.10
N VAL A 622 3.12 -7.68 22.61
CA VAL A 622 1.78 -7.46 23.19
C VAL A 622 1.64 -8.14 24.56
N ALA A 623 2.10 -9.39 24.68
CA ALA A 623 2.09 -10.08 25.96
C ALA A 623 2.95 -9.35 27.00
N ALA A 624 4.11 -8.82 26.58
CA ALA A 624 4.99 -8.05 27.45
C ALA A 624 4.39 -6.69 27.87
N PHE A 625 3.74 -5.97 26.95
CA PHE A 625 3.14 -4.66 27.24
C PHE A 625 1.89 -4.75 28.14
N ASN A 626 1.01 -5.73 27.91
CA ASN A 626 -0.16 -5.97 28.76
C ASN A 626 0.22 -6.38 30.18
N LEU A 627 1.36 -7.04 30.36
CA LEU A 627 1.91 -7.35 31.69
C LEU A 627 2.39 -6.09 32.43
N LEU A 628 2.83 -5.07 31.70
CA LEU A 628 3.46 -3.84 32.23
C LEU A 628 2.48 -2.68 32.45
N ALA A 629 1.40 -2.57 31.67
CA ALA A 629 0.64 -1.32 31.57
C ALA A 629 -0.51 -1.10 32.58
N ARG A 630 -0.98 -2.12 33.34
CA ARG A 630 -2.08 -2.01 34.36
C ARG A 630 -3.30 -1.15 33.97
N LYS A 631 -3.57 -0.92 32.68
CA LYS A 631 -4.81 -0.35 32.15
C LYS A 631 -5.58 -1.51 31.49
N GLY A 632 -6.91 -1.51 31.59
CA GLY A 632 -7.80 -2.59 31.13
C GLY A 632 -7.59 -3.01 29.67
N PRO A 633 -8.31 -4.04 29.16
CA PRO A 633 -8.01 -4.67 27.89
C PRO A 633 -8.07 -3.67 26.72
N MET A 634 -6.93 -3.10 26.35
CA MET A 634 -6.76 -2.39 25.09
C MET A 634 -6.93 -3.42 23.98
N SER A 635 -7.98 -3.27 23.21
CA SER A 635 -8.25 -4.11 22.05
C SER A 635 -7.26 -3.74 20.95
N ILE A 636 -6.34 -4.64 20.64
CA ILE A 636 -5.41 -4.52 19.51
C ILE A 636 -6.20 -4.91 18.27
N THR A 637 -7.09 -4.04 17.84
CA THR A 637 -8.08 -4.38 16.81
C THR A 637 -7.56 -3.97 15.46
N ALA A 638 -6.73 -4.84 14.91
CA ALA A 638 -6.09 -4.71 13.62
C ALA A 638 -7.04 -4.95 12.43
N GLU A 639 -8.37 -5.03 12.62
CA GLU A 639 -9.33 -5.23 11.53
C GLU A 639 -9.79 -3.88 10.94
N PRO A 640 -9.64 -3.65 9.62
CA PRO A 640 -10.02 -2.38 8.98
C PRO A 640 -11.48 -1.96 9.23
N ALA A 641 -12.41 -2.91 9.16
CA ALA A 641 -13.83 -2.65 9.42
C ALA A 641 -14.09 -2.18 10.87
N GLU A 642 -13.35 -2.72 11.82
CA GLU A 642 -13.47 -2.32 13.23
C GLU A 642 -12.83 -0.96 13.49
N TYR A 643 -11.64 -0.71 12.93
CA TYR A 643 -11.00 0.61 12.97
C TYR A 643 -11.94 1.68 12.41
N ARG A 644 -12.54 1.41 11.25
CA ARG A 644 -13.58 2.25 10.64
C ARG A 644 -14.74 2.51 11.58
N ALA A 645 -15.30 1.47 12.21
CA ALA A 645 -16.41 1.64 13.14
C ALA A 645 -16.04 2.52 14.35
N ARG A 646 -14.82 2.38 14.87
CA ARG A 646 -14.31 3.23 15.97
C ARG A 646 -14.10 4.67 15.53
N PHE A 647 -13.52 4.87 14.37
CA PHE A 647 -13.32 6.19 13.76
C PHE A 647 -14.65 6.92 13.57
N LEU A 648 -15.65 6.28 12.96
CA LEU A 648 -16.97 6.88 12.77
C LEU A 648 -17.68 7.17 14.11
N ARG A 649 -17.51 6.32 15.13
CA ARG A 649 -18.02 6.61 16.48
C ARG A 649 -17.35 7.82 17.12
N MET A 650 -16.04 7.98 16.96
CA MET A 650 -15.30 9.15 17.44
C MET A 650 -15.84 10.43 16.80
N VAL A 651 -15.99 10.46 15.47
CA VAL A 651 -16.50 11.64 14.76
C VAL A 651 -17.95 11.97 15.16
N ASN A 652 -18.79 10.95 15.31
CA ASN A 652 -20.17 11.16 15.75
C ASN A 652 -20.28 11.73 17.17
N LYS A 653 -19.32 11.45 18.05
CA LYS A 653 -19.21 12.05 19.39
C LYS A 653 -18.64 13.47 19.34
N LEU A 654 -17.72 13.74 18.42
CA LEU A 654 -17.06 15.03 18.26
C LEU A 654 -18.02 16.12 17.76
N VAL A 655 -18.91 15.77 16.80
CA VAL A 655 -19.74 16.73 16.08
C VAL A 655 -21.19 16.69 16.56
N THR A 656 -21.68 17.79 17.14
CA THR A 656 -23.05 17.95 17.62
C THR A 656 -23.87 18.79 16.63
N SER A 657 -25.12 18.41 16.39
CA SER A 657 -26.06 19.20 15.58
C SER A 657 -26.92 20.09 16.48
N ARG A 658 -26.91 21.41 16.24
CA ARG A 658 -27.83 22.38 16.87
C ARG A 658 -28.49 23.23 15.79
N GLU A 659 -29.73 23.66 16.00
CA GLU A 659 -30.35 24.65 15.11
C GLU A 659 -29.67 26.02 15.31
N PRO A 660 -29.51 26.83 14.25
CA PRO A 660 -28.95 28.17 14.39
C PRO A 660 -29.83 29.00 15.32
N LEU A 661 -29.22 29.67 16.30
CA LEU A 661 -29.93 30.68 17.09
C LEU A 661 -30.28 31.82 16.13
N LEU A 662 -31.56 31.97 15.79
CA LEU A 662 -32.05 33.18 15.14
C LEU A 662 -31.76 34.35 16.08
N PRO A 663 -31.21 35.49 15.60
CA PRO A 663 -31.17 36.69 16.41
C PRO A 663 -32.62 37.04 16.80
N GLY A 664 -32.86 37.13 18.12
CA GLY A 664 -34.17 37.50 18.65
C GLY A 664 -34.56 38.90 18.15
N PRO A 665 -35.84 39.17 17.90
CA PRO A 665 -36.29 40.45 17.38
C PRO A 665 -36.39 41.46 18.53
N ASP A 666 -35.28 41.86 19.14
CA ASP A 666 -35.27 42.92 20.16
C ASP A 666 -33.86 43.52 20.30
N GLU A 667 -33.35 44.22 19.26
CA GLU A 667 -32.28 45.22 19.43
C GLU A 667 -32.11 46.16 18.20
N GLU A 668 -33.20 46.49 17.50
CA GLU A 668 -33.21 47.61 16.53
C GLU A 668 -34.48 48.45 16.72
N ALA A 669 -34.50 49.22 17.81
CA ALA A 669 -35.42 50.35 17.96
C ALA A 669 -34.78 51.41 18.86
N GLY A 670 -33.70 52.02 18.35
CA GLY A 670 -32.99 53.06 19.07
C GLY A 670 -32.21 53.97 18.15
N GLU A 671 -32.91 54.70 17.26
CA GLU A 671 -32.71 56.13 17.00
C GLU A 671 -33.43 56.58 15.72
N LEU A 672 -34.19 57.69 15.87
CA LEU A 672 -34.66 58.67 14.87
C LEU A 672 -36.18 58.81 14.73
N ALA A 673 -36.78 59.51 15.70
CA ALA A 673 -37.84 60.50 15.42
C ALA A 673 -37.89 61.53 16.56
N GLY A 674 -37.42 62.75 16.30
CA GLY A 674 -37.49 63.86 17.23
C GLY A 674 -38.88 64.50 17.32
N GLY A 675 -39.12 65.22 18.43
CA GLY A 675 -40.12 66.30 18.43
C GLY A 675 -40.91 66.51 19.71
N ARG A 676 -40.44 67.46 20.52
CA ARG A 676 -41.18 68.47 21.31
C ARG A 676 -41.90 68.12 22.62
N GLU A 677 -41.74 69.10 23.52
CA GLU A 677 -42.49 69.43 24.75
C GLU A 677 -42.33 68.47 25.94
N ALA A 678 -42.27 68.84 27.21
CA ALA A 678 -42.09 70.09 27.98
C ALA A 678 -42.28 69.68 29.47
N SER A 679 -41.38 70.09 30.38
CA SER A 679 -41.55 70.23 31.86
C SER A 679 -42.24 69.11 32.69
N VAL A 680 -41.60 68.67 33.78
CA VAL A 680 -41.92 69.06 35.19
C VAL A 680 -41.17 68.14 36.17
N ALA A 681 -40.47 68.79 37.10
CA ALA A 681 -40.13 68.47 38.51
C ALA A 681 -39.81 67.04 39.00
N ALA A 682 -38.61 66.96 39.60
CA ALA A 682 -38.25 66.41 40.92
C ALA A 682 -39.30 65.60 41.72
N GLU A 683 -38.90 64.41 42.19
CA GLU A 683 -38.64 64.10 43.61
C GLU A 683 -38.12 62.65 43.76
N GLU A 684 -37.03 62.49 44.52
CA GLU A 684 -36.56 61.25 45.17
C GLU A 684 -37.49 60.88 46.36
N PRO A 685 -37.37 59.70 47.01
CA PRO A 685 -36.23 58.75 47.02
C PRO A 685 -36.53 57.29 46.68
#